data_AF-A0A7Y5ETA2-F1
#
_entry.id   AF-A0A7Y5ETA2-F1
#
_cell.length_a   1.000
_cell.length_b   1.000
_cell.length_c   1.000
_cell.angle_alpha   90.00
_cell.angle_beta   90.00
_cell.angle_gamma   90.00
#
_symmetry.space_group_name_H-M   'P 1'
#
loop_
_entity.id
_entity.type
_entity.pdbx_description
1 polymer ?
#
loop_
_entity_poly.entity_id
_entity_poly.type
_entity_poly.pdbx_seq_one_letter_code
_entity_poly.pdbx_strand_id
1 'polypeptide(L)'
;MARLAMLIDLTRCIGCDACTVACKQENGTPVDVFFARVLNIEAGKYPHTKRVYLPMLCYHCENPPCLKACPNKAIFKRQDGVVLIDQDRCRGTGACVSSCPYGNIILQEKDAWYLNEDEPYERDFVKPRLQPNVARKCTYCVQRVDEGLDPACVVACPTHARIFGDLDDPTSEISTYIEQEKVQTKRYPFPLLPQAGTKPAGCYLGTMASQDSATLGGRAAPERAEPLPTGRSKSGGKLATVLALLGIGLASLVSSVQAQDHEGEMHAYESSMCASCHGPAGKGDPGPAIVPLALDKWEFAQLVREGKGAMPPTPESDLSDEDMELIFEELGAADIEIAKAPPPDELYATSSCMGCHGLSAMGGLGPPIAQTKLTEEEFHQIVRKGKGMMPATKESELSDEQVAQVYQEVKQKPWDENLIPLAFKVGQFLSTKNVAIVFLFVTLFAFVFGTKVWLYWIRLSAPKQLWSAVKKFGVLRAFGIATWSLIVDGFLVASLWRRNKMRWFLHGLILYGFVGLMLADVLIQIFNPTRAEMSLLDPLKLLPILSGVAALAGVFAVMVRYRTDEYIDNGVTQGRDFLFLNLLLNTLLSGFLVVVMKRTGLTGWVQPIYLWHLASVLLLLATAPFTRFMHVWIVPTMVALTRLCEEIVKSGVELGFSREPSPGRHHKSQRIAEDLMKTLDPNFDGPVNLRYYP
;
A
#
# COMPACT_ATOMS: atom_id res chain seq x y z
N MET A 1 25.71 3.79 -32.25
CA MET A 1 24.59 4.75 -32.32
C MET A 1 25.09 6.04 -31.71
N ALA A 2 24.76 7.18 -32.30
CA ALA A 2 25.29 8.45 -31.85
C ALA A 2 24.87 8.77 -30.40
N ARG A 3 25.71 9.48 -29.66
CA ARG A 3 25.41 10.00 -28.32
C ARG A 3 25.67 11.50 -28.29
N LEU A 4 24.63 12.25 -28.64
CA LEU A 4 24.70 13.71 -28.73
C LEU A 4 24.87 14.36 -27.36
N ALA A 5 25.86 15.25 -27.26
CA ALA A 5 26.15 15.98 -26.04
C ALA A 5 26.66 17.39 -26.30
N MET A 6 26.68 18.18 -25.23
CA MET A 6 27.14 19.55 -25.19
C MET A 6 28.28 19.64 -24.17
N LEU A 7 29.49 19.96 -24.62
CA LEU A 7 30.59 20.37 -23.76
C LEU A 7 30.59 21.90 -23.64
N ILE A 8 30.76 22.41 -22.42
CA ILE A 8 30.87 23.84 -22.18
C ILE A 8 32.21 24.16 -21.51
N ASP A 9 33.09 24.84 -22.23
CA ASP A 9 34.37 25.32 -21.71
C ASP A 9 34.18 26.61 -20.90
N LEU A 10 34.23 26.47 -19.58
CA LEU A 10 34.06 27.56 -18.63
C LEU A 10 35.22 28.57 -18.68
N THR A 11 36.39 28.18 -19.20
CA THR A 11 37.54 29.09 -19.36
C THR A 11 37.39 30.05 -20.53
N ARG A 12 36.50 29.73 -21.48
CA ARG A 12 36.16 30.56 -22.64
C ARG A 12 34.86 31.34 -22.44
N CYS A 13 34.06 30.98 -21.43
CA CYS A 13 32.78 31.63 -21.18
C CYS A 13 32.98 33.01 -20.54
N ILE A 14 32.57 34.06 -21.25
CA ILE A 14 32.64 35.45 -20.78
C ILE A 14 31.32 35.96 -20.19
N GLY A 15 30.29 35.11 -20.10
CA GLY A 15 28.99 35.51 -19.54
C GLY A 15 28.20 36.53 -20.36
N CYS A 16 28.34 36.52 -21.69
CA CYS A 16 27.72 37.50 -22.59
C CYS A 16 26.22 37.29 -22.88
N ASP A 17 25.63 36.20 -22.37
CA ASP A 17 24.22 35.82 -22.59
C ASP A 17 23.74 35.67 -24.07
N ALA A 18 24.64 35.75 -25.06
CA ALA A 18 24.29 35.51 -26.46
C ALA A 18 23.61 34.15 -26.67
N CYS A 19 24.09 33.12 -25.99
CA CYS A 19 23.50 31.78 -26.03
C CYS A 19 22.08 31.70 -25.40
N THR A 20 21.79 32.56 -24.41
CA THR A 20 20.46 32.68 -23.77
C THR A 20 19.49 33.29 -24.77
N VAL A 21 19.88 34.42 -25.40
CA VAL A 21 19.05 35.14 -26.39
C VAL A 21 18.80 34.30 -27.64
N ALA A 22 19.84 33.68 -28.20
CA ALA A 22 19.71 32.84 -29.38
C ALA A 22 18.79 31.63 -29.14
N CYS A 23 18.90 31.00 -27.97
CA CYS A 23 17.99 29.92 -27.60
C CYS A 23 16.54 30.40 -27.48
N LYS A 24 16.34 31.60 -26.92
CA LYS A 24 15.02 32.24 -26.77
C LYS A 24 14.38 32.50 -28.13
N GLN A 25 15.13 33.09 -29.06
CA GLN A 25 14.70 33.42 -30.42
C GLN A 25 14.37 32.16 -31.23
N GLU A 26 15.26 31.16 -31.22
CA GLU A 26 15.08 29.90 -31.95
C GLU A 26 13.85 29.12 -31.46
N ASN A 27 13.66 29.04 -30.14
CA ASN A 27 12.62 28.19 -29.54
C ASN A 27 11.34 28.96 -29.16
N GLY A 28 11.29 30.27 -29.44
CA GLY A 28 10.18 31.17 -29.11
C GLY A 28 9.73 31.03 -27.66
N THR A 29 10.64 31.12 -26.68
CA THR A 29 10.26 30.89 -25.27
C THR A 29 9.67 32.15 -24.64
N PRO A 30 8.50 32.06 -23.95
CA PRO A 30 7.82 33.22 -23.37
C PRO A 30 8.68 34.09 -22.44
N VAL A 31 8.20 35.27 -22.08
CA VAL A 31 8.81 36.12 -21.06
C VAL A 31 9.11 35.28 -19.79
N ASP A 32 10.27 35.49 -19.19
CA ASP A 32 10.80 34.73 -18.03
C ASP A 32 11.06 33.23 -18.23
N VAL A 33 10.90 32.71 -19.45
CA VAL A 33 11.21 31.32 -19.81
C VAL A 33 12.54 31.26 -20.56
N PHE A 34 13.52 30.59 -19.95
CA PHE A 34 14.89 30.41 -20.47
C PHE A 34 15.28 28.93 -20.45
N PHE A 35 15.48 28.31 -21.62
CA PHE A 35 15.97 26.94 -21.74
C PHE A 35 17.49 26.83 -21.57
N ALA A 36 18.21 27.85 -22.06
CA ALA A 36 19.60 28.11 -21.76
C ALA A 36 19.66 29.39 -20.92
N ARG A 37 20.38 29.37 -19.79
CA ARG A 37 20.60 30.54 -18.92
C ARG A 37 22.05 30.57 -18.47
N VAL A 38 22.60 31.73 -18.13
CA VAL A 38 23.94 31.84 -17.55
C VAL A 38 23.83 32.26 -16.08
N LEU A 39 24.34 31.44 -15.17
CA LEU A 39 24.44 31.80 -13.77
C LEU A 39 25.73 32.60 -13.55
N ASN A 40 25.59 33.77 -12.92
CA ASN A 40 26.70 34.62 -12.51
C ASN A 40 27.05 34.29 -11.06
N ILE A 41 28.18 33.63 -10.84
CA ILE A 41 28.63 33.19 -9.54
C ILE A 41 29.76 34.11 -9.08
N GLU A 42 29.59 34.74 -7.92
CA GLU A 42 30.65 35.46 -7.22
C GLU A 42 31.10 34.61 -6.02
N ALA A 43 32.38 34.31 -5.96
CA ALA A 43 32.96 33.39 -4.99
C ALA A 43 34.21 34.00 -4.34
N GLY A 44 34.38 33.76 -3.04
CA GLY A 44 35.54 34.23 -2.26
C GLY A 44 35.22 35.45 -1.39
N LYS A 45 36.26 36.04 -0.78
CA LYS A 45 36.13 37.19 0.11
C LYS A 45 36.97 38.35 -0.44
N TYR A 46 36.41 39.55 -0.39
CA TYR A 46 37.13 40.76 -0.79
C TYR A 46 38.46 40.90 -0.03
N PRO A 47 39.59 41.24 -0.70
CA PRO A 47 39.71 41.63 -2.12
C PRO A 47 39.88 40.46 -3.11
N HIS A 48 39.99 39.23 -2.63
CA HIS A 48 40.21 38.02 -3.44
C HIS A 48 38.88 37.37 -3.86
N THR A 49 38.07 38.11 -4.63
CA THR A 49 36.82 37.61 -5.21
C THR A 49 37.03 37.16 -6.64
N LYS A 50 36.42 36.04 -7.01
CA LYS A 50 36.39 35.51 -8.38
C LYS A 50 34.96 35.53 -8.91
N ARG A 51 34.82 35.72 -10.22
CA ARG A 51 33.55 35.60 -10.92
C ARG A 51 33.60 34.42 -11.88
N VAL A 52 32.60 33.55 -11.79
CA VAL A 52 32.46 32.38 -12.66
C VAL A 52 31.11 32.46 -13.37
N TYR A 53 31.14 32.28 -14.68
CA TYR A 53 29.93 32.20 -15.49
C TYR A 53 29.62 30.73 -15.74
N LEU A 54 28.44 30.28 -15.32
CA LEU A 54 28.00 28.89 -15.50
C LEU A 54 26.79 28.86 -16.45
N PRO A 55 26.99 28.58 -17.75
CA PRO A 55 25.89 28.34 -18.66
C PRO A 55 25.18 27.03 -18.35
N MET A 56 23.87 27.08 -18.11
CA MET A 56 23.00 25.99 -17.70
C MET A 56 21.93 25.72 -18.77
N LEU A 57 21.73 24.45 -19.12
CA LEU A 57 20.64 23.94 -19.97
C LEU A 57 20.33 22.48 -19.64
N CYS A 58 19.31 21.89 -20.27
CA CYS A 58 19.07 20.45 -20.12
C CYS A 58 20.31 19.65 -20.55
N TYR A 59 20.75 18.70 -19.72
CA TYR A 59 21.92 17.86 -20.00
C TYR A 59 21.60 16.55 -20.71
N HIS A 60 20.33 16.34 -21.10
CA HIS A 60 19.86 15.13 -21.79
C HIS A 60 20.40 13.85 -21.15
N CYS A 61 20.17 13.73 -19.84
CA CYS A 61 20.79 12.74 -18.96
C CYS A 61 20.59 11.30 -19.44
N GLU A 62 21.60 10.45 -19.22
CA GLU A 62 21.54 9.02 -19.49
C GLU A 62 20.49 8.33 -18.61
N ASN A 63 20.43 8.73 -17.34
CA ASN A 63 19.44 8.29 -16.35
C ASN A 63 18.52 9.47 -15.96
N PRO A 64 17.55 9.86 -16.81
CA PRO A 64 16.76 11.07 -16.61
C PRO A 64 15.69 10.90 -15.53
N PRO A 65 15.76 11.60 -14.38
CA PRO A 65 14.73 11.52 -13.33
C PRO A 65 13.39 12.14 -13.77
N CYS A 66 13.42 13.06 -14.73
CA CYS A 66 12.22 13.64 -15.34
C CYS A 66 11.40 12.61 -16.11
N LEU A 67 12.06 11.69 -16.82
CA LEU A 67 11.40 10.60 -17.54
C LEU A 67 10.63 9.70 -16.56
N LYS A 68 11.30 9.27 -15.49
CA LYS A 68 10.70 8.40 -14.45
C LYS A 68 9.58 9.09 -13.67
N ALA A 69 9.65 10.40 -13.51
CA ALA A 69 8.67 11.17 -12.76
C ALA A 69 7.40 11.51 -13.54
N CYS A 70 7.41 11.41 -14.88
CA CYS A 70 6.26 11.80 -15.70
C CYS A 70 5.16 10.72 -15.65
N PRO A 71 4.00 10.98 -15.00
CA PRO A 71 2.94 9.98 -14.91
C PRO A 71 2.33 9.63 -16.27
N ASN A 72 2.35 10.57 -17.23
CA ASN A 72 1.76 10.38 -18.56
C ASN A 72 2.73 9.76 -19.56
N LYS A 73 3.96 9.44 -19.14
CA LYS A 73 5.05 8.94 -20.00
C LYS A 73 5.28 9.82 -21.25
N ALA A 74 5.00 11.12 -21.14
CA ALA A 74 5.19 12.09 -22.21
C ALA A 74 6.68 12.40 -22.48
N ILE A 75 7.56 12.06 -21.53
CA ILE A 75 8.99 12.25 -21.68
C ILE A 75 9.60 10.94 -22.17
N PHE A 76 10.39 11.01 -23.24
CA PHE A 76 11.07 9.87 -23.85
C PHE A 76 12.50 10.25 -24.23
N LYS A 77 13.34 9.24 -24.48
CA LYS A 77 14.72 9.41 -24.91
C LYS A 77 14.87 8.82 -26.31
N ARG A 78 15.37 9.62 -27.26
CA ARG A 78 15.70 9.18 -28.62
C ARG A 78 16.92 8.25 -28.60
N GLN A 79 17.13 7.55 -29.72
CA GLN A 79 18.27 6.64 -29.89
C GLN A 79 19.62 7.37 -29.81
N ASP A 80 19.65 8.64 -30.24
CA ASP A 80 20.81 9.54 -30.20
C ASP A 80 21.12 10.13 -28.80
N GLY A 81 20.34 9.75 -27.77
CA GLY A 81 20.49 10.23 -26.41
C GLY A 81 19.64 11.45 -26.04
N VAL A 82 18.99 12.11 -27.00
CA VAL A 82 18.23 13.33 -26.73
C VAL A 82 16.93 13.01 -25.99
N VAL A 83 16.81 13.49 -24.75
CA VAL A 83 15.56 13.45 -23.98
C VAL A 83 14.59 14.51 -24.51
N LEU A 84 13.36 14.14 -24.89
CA LEU A 84 12.29 15.01 -25.42
C LEU A 84 11.02 14.94 -24.56
N ILE A 85 10.15 15.94 -24.70
CA ILE A 85 8.81 15.94 -24.09
C ILE A 85 7.81 16.03 -25.25
N ASP A 86 7.03 14.98 -25.43
CA ASP A 86 5.86 14.97 -26.30
C ASP A 86 4.83 15.97 -25.75
N GLN A 87 4.56 17.02 -26.51
CA GLN A 87 3.68 18.10 -26.07
C GLN A 87 2.22 17.65 -26.04
N ASP A 88 1.80 16.78 -26.96
CA ASP A 88 0.41 16.32 -27.09
C ASP A 88 0.05 15.31 -25.98
N ARG A 89 1.04 14.55 -25.51
CA ARG A 89 0.87 13.64 -24.36
C ARG A 89 1.05 14.33 -23.00
N CYS A 90 1.61 15.54 -22.99
CA CYS A 90 1.83 16.27 -21.74
C CYS A 90 0.49 16.79 -21.18
N ARG A 91 0.29 16.68 -19.85
CA ARG A 91 -0.92 17.19 -19.17
C ARG A 91 -0.60 18.15 -18.03
N GLY A 92 0.61 18.73 -18.05
CA GLY A 92 0.99 19.80 -17.12
C GLY A 92 1.10 19.42 -15.65
N THR A 93 1.39 18.15 -15.32
CA THR A 93 1.40 17.69 -13.92
C THR A 93 2.53 18.28 -13.05
N GLY A 94 3.54 18.91 -13.66
CA GLY A 94 4.68 19.52 -12.95
C GLY A 94 5.67 18.54 -12.30
N ALA A 95 5.39 17.23 -12.27
CA ALA A 95 6.26 16.25 -11.58
C ALA A 95 7.70 16.24 -12.11
N CYS A 96 7.88 16.41 -13.43
CA CYS A 96 9.19 16.50 -14.07
C CYS A 96 9.99 17.76 -13.69
N VAL A 97 9.31 18.86 -13.37
CA VAL A 97 9.94 20.12 -12.93
C VAL A 97 10.57 19.92 -11.56
N SER A 98 9.83 19.31 -10.64
CA SER A 98 10.30 19.00 -9.30
C SER A 98 11.44 17.98 -9.31
N SER A 99 11.34 16.95 -10.16
CA SER A 99 12.32 15.85 -10.21
C SER A 99 13.65 16.20 -10.88
N CYS A 100 13.68 17.24 -11.72
CA CYS A 100 14.92 17.68 -12.37
C CYS A 100 15.86 18.32 -11.32
N PRO A 101 17.04 17.75 -11.05
CA PRO A 101 17.95 18.31 -10.05
C PRO A 101 18.56 19.63 -10.51
N TYR A 102 18.62 19.86 -11.82
CA TYR A 102 19.20 21.05 -12.43
C TYR A 102 18.20 22.21 -12.63
N GLY A 103 16.89 21.94 -12.47
CA GLY A 103 15.84 22.96 -12.68
C GLY A 103 15.77 23.46 -14.13
N ASN A 104 15.96 22.57 -15.11
CA ASN A 104 15.99 22.88 -16.54
C ASN A 104 14.72 22.45 -17.29
N ILE A 105 13.63 22.19 -16.55
CA ILE A 105 12.30 21.92 -17.09
C ILE A 105 11.36 22.98 -16.52
N ILE A 106 10.50 23.52 -17.39
CA ILE A 106 9.62 24.64 -17.08
C ILE A 106 8.19 24.17 -17.37
N LEU A 107 7.28 24.41 -16.44
CA LEU A 107 5.86 24.18 -16.66
C LEU A 107 5.24 25.46 -17.21
N GLN A 108 4.70 25.39 -18.42
CA GLN A 108 3.90 26.45 -19.00
C GLN A 108 2.47 26.29 -18.48
N GLU A 109 2.10 26.94 -17.37
CA GLU A 109 0.77 26.75 -16.77
C GLU A 109 -0.33 27.50 -17.51
N LYS A 110 -0.01 28.71 -17.96
CA LYS A 110 -0.94 29.61 -18.62
C LYS A 110 -0.59 29.76 -20.08
N ASP A 111 -1.58 30.17 -20.85
CA ASP A 111 -1.32 30.61 -22.20
C ASP A 111 -0.41 31.84 -22.19
N ALA A 112 0.58 31.86 -23.07
CA ALA A 112 1.59 32.91 -23.11
C ALA A 112 2.06 33.15 -24.55
N TRP A 113 2.79 34.25 -24.68
CA TRP A 113 3.36 34.72 -25.93
C TRP A 113 4.86 34.96 -25.74
N TYR A 114 5.64 34.76 -26.79
CA TYR A 114 7.05 35.12 -26.83
C TYR A 114 7.24 36.62 -26.99
N LEU A 115 6.45 37.24 -27.89
CA LEU A 115 6.29 38.69 -28.06
C LEU A 115 4.82 39.09 -27.82
N ASN A 116 4.30 40.05 -28.59
CA ASN A 116 2.92 40.52 -28.52
C ASN A 116 2.02 39.75 -29.50
N GLU A 117 0.73 39.61 -29.16
CA GLU A 117 -0.26 38.87 -29.96
C GLU A 117 -0.51 39.45 -31.36
N ASP A 118 -0.22 40.74 -31.54
CA ASP A 118 -0.46 41.49 -32.79
C ASP A 118 0.58 41.20 -33.89
N GLU A 119 1.72 40.57 -33.54
CA GLU A 119 2.81 40.32 -34.48
C GLU A 119 2.53 39.09 -35.38
N PRO A 120 2.55 39.22 -36.71
CA PRO A 120 2.30 38.08 -37.61
C PRO A 120 3.29 36.92 -37.39
N TYR A 121 4.57 37.22 -37.13
CA TYR A 121 5.56 36.21 -36.81
C TYR A 121 5.19 35.41 -35.55
N GLU A 122 4.70 36.11 -34.53
CA GLU A 122 4.28 35.51 -33.28
C GLU A 122 3.07 34.59 -33.50
N ARG A 123 2.01 35.10 -34.15
CA ARG A 123 0.78 34.35 -34.39
C ARG A 123 0.97 33.13 -35.28
N ASP A 124 1.74 33.29 -36.36
CA ASP A 124 1.78 32.30 -37.44
C ASP A 124 2.89 31.26 -37.21
N PHE A 125 3.98 31.62 -36.51
CA PHE A 125 5.15 30.73 -36.35
C PHE A 125 5.49 30.36 -34.91
N VAL A 126 5.23 31.23 -33.92
CA VAL A 126 5.64 30.96 -32.52
C VAL A 126 4.50 30.38 -31.70
N LYS A 127 3.33 31.01 -31.74
CA LYS A 127 2.15 30.62 -30.97
C LYS A 127 1.69 29.17 -31.19
N PRO A 128 1.70 28.59 -32.40
CA PRO A 128 1.33 27.19 -32.58
C PRO A 128 2.23 26.21 -31.81
N ARG A 129 3.46 26.61 -31.48
CA ARG A 129 4.43 25.83 -30.68
C ARG A 129 4.33 26.09 -29.18
N LEU A 130 3.50 27.05 -28.74
CA LEU A 130 3.33 27.49 -27.36
C LEU A 130 2.00 26.99 -26.78
N GLN A 131 1.93 25.69 -26.50
CA GLN A 131 0.76 25.12 -25.83
C GLN A 131 0.74 25.52 -24.33
N PRO A 132 -0.43 25.86 -23.76
CA PRO A 132 -0.58 26.00 -22.32
C PRO A 132 -0.68 24.64 -21.63
N ASN A 133 -0.46 24.63 -20.33
CA ASN A 133 -0.53 23.47 -19.45
C ASN A 133 0.37 22.29 -19.87
N VAL A 134 1.56 22.57 -20.40
CA VAL A 134 2.56 21.57 -20.79
C VAL A 134 3.95 21.91 -20.26
N ALA A 135 4.79 20.89 -20.08
CA ALA A 135 6.17 21.07 -19.68
C ALA A 135 7.08 21.24 -20.92
N ARG A 136 8.01 22.20 -20.85
CA ARG A 136 8.97 22.51 -21.91
C ARG A 136 10.39 22.57 -21.35
N LYS A 137 11.38 22.34 -22.21
CA LYS A 137 12.81 22.35 -21.87
C LYS A 137 13.66 22.47 -23.15
N CYS A 138 14.96 22.67 -22.98
CA CYS A 138 15.92 22.53 -24.07
C CYS A 138 15.78 21.16 -24.77
N THR A 139 15.84 21.18 -26.08
CA THR A 139 15.75 20.01 -26.97
C THR A 139 17.05 19.77 -27.74
N TYR A 140 18.16 20.44 -27.40
CA TYR A 140 19.33 20.59 -28.27
C TYR A 140 19.00 21.11 -29.67
N CYS A 141 17.88 21.84 -29.82
CA CYS A 141 17.38 22.30 -31.11
C CYS A 141 17.29 21.14 -32.13
N VAL A 142 16.66 20.02 -31.76
CA VAL A 142 16.47 18.87 -32.67
C VAL A 142 15.98 19.27 -34.05
N GLN A 143 15.14 20.30 -34.16
CA GLN A 143 14.67 20.80 -35.46
C GLN A 143 15.81 21.30 -36.38
N ARG A 144 16.93 21.74 -35.81
CA ARG A 144 18.14 22.14 -36.53
C ARG A 144 19.08 20.96 -36.72
N VAL A 145 19.30 20.20 -35.64
CA VAL A 145 20.24 19.07 -35.63
C VAL A 145 19.81 17.97 -36.60
N ASP A 146 18.50 17.72 -36.74
CA ASP A 146 17.96 16.76 -37.69
C ASP A 146 18.15 17.22 -39.17
N GLU A 147 18.44 18.50 -39.40
CA GLU A 147 18.83 19.07 -40.70
C GLU A 147 20.35 19.18 -40.89
N GLY A 148 21.15 18.66 -39.94
CA GLY A 148 22.61 18.74 -39.97
C GLY A 148 23.19 20.10 -39.54
N LEU A 149 22.38 20.94 -38.90
CA LEU A 149 22.79 22.25 -38.39
C LEU A 149 23.09 22.21 -36.89
N ASP A 150 24.03 23.03 -36.44
CA ASP A 150 24.33 23.17 -35.01
C ASP A 150 23.19 23.84 -34.23
N PRO A 151 23.05 23.52 -32.92
CA PRO A 151 22.13 24.22 -32.04
C PRO A 151 22.38 25.73 -32.02
N ALA A 152 21.32 26.53 -31.97
CA ALA A 152 21.44 28.00 -32.02
C ALA A 152 22.34 28.58 -30.92
N CYS A 153 22.38 27.96 -29.74
CA CYS A 153 23.23 28.40 -28.64
C CYS A 153 24.73 28.12 -28.85
N VAL A 154 25.08 27.18 -29.72
CA VAL A 154 26.46 26.87 -30.15
C VAL A 154 26.91 27.92 -31.17
N VAL A 155 26.12 28.11 -32.22
CA VAL A 155 26.39 29.08 -33.30
C VAL A 155 26.53 30.51 -32.76
N ALA A 156 25.69 30.89 -31.81
CA ALA A 156 25.70 32.24 -31.24
C ALA A 156 26.82 32.50 -30.23
N CYS A 157 27.65 31.51 -29.87
CA CYS A 157 28.69 31.69 -28.86
C CYS A 157 29.93 32.37 -29.46
N PRO A 158 30.21 33.65 -29.14
CA PRO A 158 31.30 34.39 -29.80
C PRO A 158 32.69 33.88 -29.43
N THR A 159 32.81 33.19 -28.30
CA THR A 159 34.08 32.62 -27.83
C THR A 159 34.21 31.14 -28.13
N HIS A 160 33.21 30.53 -28.81
CA HIS A 160 33.09 29.09 -29.04
C HIS A 160 33.29 28.26 -27.75
N ALA A 161 32.72 28.75 -26.64
CA ALA A 161 32.73 28.05 -25.36
C ALA A 161 31.76 26.85 -25.31
N ARG A 162 30.84 26.73 -26.27
CA ARG A 162 29.89 25.61 -26.36
C ARG A 162 30.28 24.77 -27.56
N ILE A 163 30.58 23.50 -27.34
CA ILE A 163 30.94 22.53 -28.37
C ILE A 163 29.90 21.42 -28.34
N PHE A 164 29.31 21.10 -29.49
CA PHE A 164 28.24 20.10 -29.62
C PHE A 164 28.66 19.01 -30.60
N GLY A 165 28.19 17.79 -30.36
CA GLY A 165 28.46 16.68 -31.27
C GLY A 165 28.21 15.33 -30.64
N ASP A 166 28.61 14.29 -31.37
CA ASP A 166 28.52 12.89 -30.94
C ASP A 166 29.74 12.50 -30.11
N LEU A 167 29.55 12.19 -28.82
CA LEU A 167 30.63 11.75 -27.94
C LEU A 167 31.16 10.35 -28.23
N ASP A 168 30.42 9.54 -28.98
CA ASP A 168 30.84 8.17 -29.33
C ASP A 168 31.55 8.13 -30.69
N ASP A 169 31.51 9.22 -31.46
CA ASP A 169 32.31 9.42 -32.67
C ASP A 169 33.64 10.13 -32.31
N PRO A 170 34.81 9.47 -32.47
CA PRO A 170 36.11 10.07 -32.16
C PRO A 170 36.49 11.22 -33.11
N THR A 171 35.84 11.34 -34.27
CA THR A 171 36.10 12.40 -35.26
C THR A 171 35.20 13.62 -35.09
N SER A 172 34.21 13.55 -34.20
CA SER A 172 33.33 14.68 -33.91
C SER A 172 34.10 15.85 -33.28
N GLU A 173 33.56 17.07 -33.44
CA GLU A 173 34.18 18.29 -32.90
C GLU A 173 34.36 18.19 -31.38
N ILE A 174 33.34 17.71 -30.66
CA ILE A 174 33.38 17.53 -29.20
C ILE A 174 34.46 16.52 -28.77
N SER A 175 34.55 15.36 -29.42
CA SER A 175 35.53 14.32 -29.07
C SER A 175 36.95 14.77 -29.36
N THR A 176 37.16 15.41 -30.51
CA THR A 176 38.45 15.96 -30.91
C THR A 176 38.90 17.06 -29.95
N TYR A 177 38.00 17.97 -29.57
CA TYR A 177 38.29 19.05 -28.62
C TYR A 177 38.67 18.50 -27.23
N ILE A 178 37.93 17.49 -26.74
CA ILE A 178 38.23 16.85 -25.44
C ILE A 178 39.62 16.22 -25.45
N GLU A 179 39.99 15.49 -26.50
CA GLU A 179 41.31 14.83 -26.55
C GLU A 179 42.43 15.87 -26.70
N GLN A 180 42.23 16.91 -27.51
CA GLN A 180 43.19 18.02 -27.63
C GLN A 180 43.42 18.69 -26.27
N GLU A 181 42.37 19.01 -25.54
CA GLU A 181 42.46 19.65 -24.24
C GLU A 181 43.09 18.74 -23.18
N LYS A 182 42.77 17.46 -23.20
CA LYS A 182 43.42 16.46 -22.34
C LYS A 182 44.92 16.37 -22.59
N VAL A 183 45.36 16.44 -23.84
CA VAL A 183 46.79 16.40 -24.20
C VAL A 183 47.49 17.73 -23.87
N GLN A 184 46.89 18.86 -24.26
CA GLN A 184 47.54 20.18 -24.19
C GLN A 184 47.52 20.77 -22.78
N THR A 185 46.41 20.62 -22.07
CA THR A 185 46.17 21.32 -20.80
C THR A 185 45.94 20.37 -19.62
N LYS A 186 45.86 19.05 -19.87
CA LYS A 186 45.50 18.04 -18.86
C LYS A 186 44.16 18.33 -18.18
N ARG A 187 43.27 19.06 -18.86
CA ARG A 187 41.91 19.32 -18.39
C ARG A 187 41.01 18.16 -18.82
N TYR A 188 40.14 17.72 -17.91
CA TYR A 188 39.21 16.63 -18.16
C TYR A 188 37.77 17.14 -18.04
N PRO A 189 36.86 16.71 -18.91
CA PRO A 189 35.45 17.04 -18.77
C PRO A 189 34.90 16.51 -17.44
N PHE A 190 34.05 17.31 -16.79
CA PHE A 190 33.37 16.92 -15.57
C PHE A 190 31.85 17.14 -15.69
N PRO A 191 31.02 16.24 -15.10
CA PRO A 191 29.60 16.45 -15.00
C PRO A 191 29.26 17.38 -13.84
N LEU A 192 28.15 18.11 -13.95
CA LEU A 192 27.60 18.86 -12.82
C LEU A 192 26.73 17.95 -11.93
N LEU A 193 26.76 18.13 -10.62
CA LEU A 193 26.00 17.34 -9.63
C LEU A 193 26.11 15.80 -9.81
N PRO A 194 27.32 15.20 -9.86
CA PRO A 194 27.49 13.75 -10.02
C PRO A 194 26.73 12.91 -8.98
N GLN A 195 26.60 13.42 -7.75
CA GLN A 195 25.83 12.83 -6.64
C GLN A 195 24.34 12.63 -6.94
N ALA A 196 23.78 13.32 -7.93
CA ALA A 196 22.40 13.14 -8.35
C ALA A 196 22.17 11.83 -9.16
N GLY A 197 23.24 11.13 -9.56
CA GLY A 197 23.16 9.84 -10.23
C GLY A 197 22.49 9.88 -11.61
N THR A 198 22.35 11.06 -12.22
CA THR A 198 21.67 11.22 -13.50
C THR A 198 22.53 10.89 -14.70
N LYS A 199 23.87 10.84 -14.54
CA LYS A 199 24.84 10.64 -15.63
C LYS A 199 24.56 11.59 -16.82
N PRO A 200 24.76 12.92 -16.64
CA PRO A 200 24.45 13.90 -17.68
C PRO A 200 25.29 13.64 -18.94
N ALA A 201 24.70 13.77 -20.12
CA ALA A 201 25.45 13.71 -21.38
C ALA A 201 26.24 15.00 -21.58
N GLY A 202 25.62 16.15 -21.31
CA GLY A 202 26.32 17.42 -21.29
C GLY A 202 27.29 17.54 -20.11
N CYS A 203 28.45 18.12 -20.36
CA CYS A 203 29.54 18.26 -19.40
C CYS A 203 30.23 19.62 -19.52
N TYR A 204 31.09 19.91 -18.56
CA TYR A 204 31.87 21.14 -18.52
C TYR A 204 33.35 20.82 -18.66
N LEU A 205 34.10 21.74 -19.26
CA LEU A 205 35.55 21.79 -19.16
C LEU A 205 35.94 23.00 -18.32
N GLY A 206 36.82 22.80 -17.35
CA GLY A 206 37.35 23.90 -16.56
C GLY A 206 38.09 23.43 -15.31
N THR A 207 39.26 24.01 -15.11
CA THR A 207 39.89 24.31 -13.81
C THR A 207 40.78 25.50 -14.11
N MET A 208 40.69 26.57 -13.31
CA MET A 208 41.75 27.57 -13.36
C MET A 208 42.87 27.03 -12.48
N ALA A 209 44.01 26.73 -13.10
CA ALA A 209 45.29 27.07 -12.49
C ALA A 209 45.12 28.43 -11.79
N SER A 210 45.57 28.57 -10.54
CA SER A 210 45.46 29.77 -9.71
C SER A 210 45.23 31.04 -10.54
N GLN A 211 43.96 31.43 -10.73
CA GLN A 211 43.68 32.82 -11.09
C GLN A 211 43.96 33.62 -9.83
N ASP A 212 45.24 33.87 -9.58
CA ASP A 212 45.66 35.09 -8.93
C ASP A 212 45.38 36.22 -9.94
N SER A 213 44.09 36.51 -10.15
CA SER A 213 43.72 37.83 -10.61
C SER A 213 43.92 38.76 -9.41
N ALA A 214 45.18 39.01 -9.04
CA ALA A 214 45.50 40.32 -8.54
C ALA A 214 45.06 41.27 -9.66
N THR A 215 44.19 42.22 -9.34
CA THR A 215 43.79 43.33 -10.24
C THR A 215 44.97 44.25 -10.59
N LEU A 216 46.21 43.76 -10.49
CA LEU A 216 47.48 44.43 -10.71
C LEU A 216 48.33 43.45 -11.55
N GLY A 217 48.37 43.63 -12.86
CA GLY A 217 48.87 42.63 -13.81
C GLY A 217 50.31 42.15 -13.61
N GLY A 218 50.48 40.94 -13.05
CA GLY A 218 51.74 40.19 -13.01
C GLY A 218 51.53 38.71 -13.34
N ARG A 219 52.47 38.10 -14.07
CA ARG A 219 52.42 36.66 -14.46
C ARG A 219 52.72 35.76 -13.26
N ALA A 220 51.95 34.68 -13.09
CA ALA A 220 52.18 33.64 -12.10
C ALA A 220 53.27 32.63 -12.55
N ALA A 221 54.08 32.16 -11.60
CA ALA A 221 55.11 31.13 -11.80
C ALA A 221 54.54 29.70 -11.64
N PRO A 222 55.14 28.66 -12.25
CA PRO A 222 54.58 27.30 -12.22
C PRO A 222 54.97 26.55 -10.93
N GLU A 223 54.02 25.81 -10.36
CA GLU A 223 54.20 25.04 -9.12
C GLU A 223 54.38 23.52 -9.39
N ARG A 224 55.13 22.85 -8.49
CA ARG A 224 55.57 21.45 -8.61
C ARG A 224 54.49 20.45 -8.23
N ALA A 225 54.53 19.27 -8.87
CA ALA A 225 53.59 18.16 -8.67
C ALA A 225 53.96 17.27 -7.46
N GLU A 226 52.95 16.83 -6.71
CA GLU A 226 53.05 15.71 -5.74
C GLU A 226 52.27 14.46 -6.21
N PRO A 227 52.63 13.25 -5.72
CA PRO A 227 52.22 11.98 -6.31
C PRO A 227 50.95 11.36 -5.69
N LEU A 228 50.29 10.54 -6.50
CA LEU A 228 49.07 9.77 -6.22
C LEU A 228 49.23 8.71 -5.11
N PRO A 229 48.17 8.42 -4.33
CA PRO A 229 48.14 7.23 -3.49
C PRO A 229 47.55 6.00 -4.22
N THR A 230 48.27 4.88 -4.08
CA THR A 230 47.93 3.51 -4.47
C THR A 230 46.86 2.89 -3.57
N GLY A 231 45.99 2.04 -4.13
CA GLY A 231 44.76 1.58 -3.48
C GLY A 231 44.85 0.36 -2.55
N ARG A 232 43.68 -0.07 -2.06
CA ARG A 232 43.38 -1.47 -1.69
C ARG A 232 41.88 -1.71 -1.59
N SER A 233 41.46 -2.89 -2.05
CA SER A 233 40.07 -3.36 -2.09
C SER A 233 39.84 -4.54 -1.13
N LYS A 234 38.55 -4.72 -0.77
CA LYS A 234 37.83 -5.93 -0.31
C LYS A 234 38.10 -6.44 1.11
N SER A 235 37.05 -6.45 1.95
CA SER A 235 36.23 -7.65 2.17
C SER A 235 34.99 -7.30 3.01
N GLY A 236 33.80 -7.63 2.48
CA GLY A 236 32.52 -7.45 3.16
C GLY A 236 32.15 -8.72 3.93
N GLY A 237 31.88 -8.55 5.22
CA GLY A 237 31.36 -9.57 6.12
C GLY A 237 29.87 -9.85 5.88
N LYS A 238 29.55 -11.13 5.94
CA LYS A 238 28.26 -11.79 5.70
C LYS A 238 27.13 -11.23 6.61
N LEU A 239 26.01 -10.87 5.99
CA LEU A 239 24.70 -10.77 6.65
C LEU A 239 23.69 -11.55 5.80
N ALA A 240 23.60 -12.85 6.06
CA ALA A 240 22.70 -13.77 5.38
C ALA A 240 22.04 -14.69 6.42
N THR A 241 21.03 -14.16 7.11
CA THR A 241 20.02 -14.92 7.86
C THR A 241 18.86 -13.95 8.06
N VAL A 242 17.66 -14.22 7.52
CA VAL A 242 16.32 -13.73 7.97
C VAL A 242 15.20 -13.91 6.92
N LEU A 243 15.44 -14.32 5.67
CA LEU A 243 14.34 -14.50 4.69
C LEU A 243 14.21 -15.93 4.18
N ALA A 244 13.64 -16.80 5.01
CA ALA A 244 13.05 -18.06 4.59
C ALA A 244 12.05 -18.53 5.64
N LEU A 245 10.78 -18.08 5.57
CA LEU A 245 9.66 -18.68 6.31
C LEU A 245 8.28 -18.10 5.89
N LEU A 246 8.01 -17.87 4.60
CA LEU A 246 6.65 -17.57 4.13
C LEU A 246 6.42 -18.12 2.71
N GLY A 247 5.48 -19.07 2.60
CA GLY A 247 5.12 -19.83 1.39
C GLY A 247 5.50 -21.30 1.62
N ILE A 248 4.58 -22.24 1.80
CA ILE A 248 3.51 -22.65 0.87
C ILE A 248 2.51 -23.49 1.69
N GLY A 249 1.22 -23.47 1.36
CA GLY A 249 0.25 -24.41 1.92
C GLY A 249 -1.18 -24.16 1.48
N LEU A 250 -1.46 -24.35 0.18
CA LEU A 250 -2.82 -24.49 -0.34
C LEU A 250 -2.81 -25.50 -1.49
N ALA A 251 -3.81 -26.39 -1.46
CA ALA A 251 -4.13 -27.50 -2.36
C ALA A 251 -3.44 -28.85 -2.06
N SER A 252 -4.19 -29.76 -1.45
CA SER A 252 -4.45 -31.14 -1.93
C SER A 252 -5.28 -31.90 -0.87
N LEU A 253 -6.60 -32.03 -1.08
CA LEU A 253 -7.43 -33.02 -0.38
C LEU A 253 -8.62 -33.35 -1.29
N VAL A 254 -8.40 -34.29 -2.21
CA VAL A 254 -9.43 -35.10 -2.87
C VAL A 254 -8.85 -36.51 -2.98
N SER A 255 -9.69 -37.51 -2.71
CA SER A 255 -9.47 -38.98 -2.73
C SER A 255 -8.89 -39.54 -1.43
N SER A 256 -9.40 -40.59 -0.80
CA SER A 256 -10.41 -41.58 -1.17
C SER A 256 -10.80 -42.36 0.09
N VAL A 257 -12.11 -42.57 0.31
CA VAL A 257 -12.64 -43.55 1.27
C VAL A 257 -12.54 -44.92 0.62
N GLN A 258 -11.90 -45.88 1.30
CA GLN A 258 -12.03 -47.30 0.99
C GLN A 258 -13.04 -47.90 1.96
N ALA A 259 -14.17 -48.38 1.42
CA ALA A 259 -15.06 -49.29 2.10
C ALA A 259 -14.42 -50.68 2.11
N GLN A 260 -14.49 -51.38 3.24
CA GLN A 260 -14.26 -52.82 3.30
C GLN A 260 -15.62 -53.50 3.40
N ASP A 261 -15.92 -54.32 2.39
CA ASP A 261 -17.10 -55.18 2.37
C ASP A 261 -16.89 -56.37 3.31
N HIS A 262 -17.90 -56.66 4.14
CA HIS A 262 -18.06 -57.94 4.82
C HIS A 262 -19.34 -58.59 4.29
N GLU A 263 -19.20 -59.70 3.58
CA GLU A 263 -20.31 -60.56 3.14
C GLU A 263 -20.78 -61.43 4.33
N GLY A 264 -22.03 -61.24 4.74
CA GLY A 264 -22.80 -62.04 5.70
C GLY A 264 -24.29 -61.76 5.48
N GLU A 265 -25.16 -62.74 5.73
CA GLU A 265 -26.60 -62.70 5.40
C GLU A 265 -27.26 -61.36 5.78
N MET A 266 -27.84 -60.69 4.78
CA MET A 266 -28.29 -59.30 4.89
C MET A 266 -29.66 -59.22 5.59
N HIS A 267 -29.70 -58.72 6.82
CA HIS A 267 -30.92 -58.50 7.62
C HIS A 267 -31.77 -57.34 7.06
N ALA A 268 -33.10 -57.38 7.20
CA ALA A 268 -34.01 -56.35 6.67
C ALA A 268 -33.76 -54.98 7.33
N TYR A 269 -33.42 -54.98 8.62
CA TYR A 269 -33.04 -53.79 9.35
C TYR A 269 -31.67 -53.19 8.93
N GLU A 270 -30.71 -54.03 8.54
CA GLU A 270 -29.37 -53.57 8.11
C GLU A 270 -29.35 -53.10 6.65
N SER A 271 -30.25 -53.64 5.82
CA SER A 271 -30.43 -53.23 4.42
C SER A 271 -31.28 -51.98 4.25
N SER A 272 -32.04 -51.60 5.28
CA SER A 272 -32.78 -50.35 5.32
C SER A 272 -31.93 -49.20 5.88
N MET A 273 -32.36 -47.96 5.64
CA MET A 273 -31.63 -46.78 6.11
C MET A 273 -31.60 -46.64 7.65
N CYS A 274 -32.31 -47.51 8.38
CA CYS A 274 -32.47 -47.50 9.82
C CYS A 274 -31.15 -47.76 10.57
N ALA A 275 -30.38 -48.78 10.16
CA ALA A 275 -29.11 -49.12 10.81
C ALA A 275 -28.06 -47.99 10.73
N SER A 276 -28.13 -47.14 9.70
CA SER A 276 -27.22 -45.99 9.54
C SER A 276 -27.35 -44.95 10.67
N CYS A 277 -28.53 -44.86 11.30
CA CYS A 277 -28.80 -43.92 12.37
C CYS A 277 -28.87 -44.62 13.74
N HIS A 278 -29.45 -45.82 13.79
CA HIS A 278 -29.73 -46.52 15.06
C HIS A 278 -28.73 -47.65 15.38
N GLY A 279 -27.72 -47.84 14.51
CA GLY A 279 -26.72 -48.91 14.62
C GLY A 279 -27.28 -50.29 14.28
N PRO A 280 -26.43 -51.29 13.98
CA PRO A 280 -26.84 -52.62 13.50
C PRO A 280 -27.69 -53.42 14.50
N ALA A 281 -27.69 -53.05 15.78
CA ALA A 281 -28.49 -53.70 16.83
C ALA A 281 -29.63 -52.82 17.40
N GLY A 282 -29.94 -51.67 16.77
CA GLY A 282 -30.99 -50.76 17.26
C GLY A 282 -30.68 -50.08 18.61
N LYS A 283 -29.43 -50.14 19.07
CA LYS A 283 -28.98 -49.59 20.36
C LYS A 283 -28.58 -48.10 20.29
N GLY A 284 -28.70 -47.49 19.11
CA GLY A 284 -28.35 -46.10 18.84
C GLY A 284 -26.85 -45.94 18.55
N ASP A 285 -26.53 -45.33 17.41
CA ASP A 285 -25.17 -44.92 17.07
C ASP A 285 -25.12 -43.37 17.00
N PRO A 286 -25.58 -42.68 15.93
CA PRO A 286 -25.88 -41.24 15.99
C PRO A 286 -27.36 -40.88 16.33
N GLY A 287 -28.29 -41.84 16.30
CA GLY A 287 -29.72 -41.70 16.65
C GLY A 287 -30.09 -42.39 17.99
N PRO A 288 -31.28 -42.14 18.56
CA PRO A 288 -31.69 -42.71 19.84
C PRO A 288 -31.81 -44.24 19.77
N ALA A 289 -31.55 -44.93 20.89
CA ALA A 289 -31.79 -46.37 20.99
C ALA A 289 -33.29 -46.67 20.82
N ILE A 290 -33.60 -47.68 20.01
CA ILE A 290 -34.96 -48.18 19.76
C ILE A 290 -35.16 -49.60 20.31
N VAL A 291 -34.10 -50.24 20.81
CA VAL A 291 -34.13 -51.49 21.56
C VAL A 291 -33.82 -51.23 23.05
N PRO A 292 -34.66 -51.67 24.01
CA PRO A 292 -35.96 -52.34 23.83
C PRO A 292 -36.99 -51.50 23.07
N LEU A 293 -37.76 -52.14 22.19
CA LEU A 293 -38.93 -51.54 21.56
C LEU A 293 -40.00 -51.28 22.63
N ALA A 294 -40.17 -50.00 22.97
CA ALA A 294 -41.17 -49.54 23.93
C ALA A 294 -42.52 -49.15 23.28
N LEU A 295 -42.64 -49.30 21.96
CA LEU A 295 -43.80 -48.92 21.15
C LEU A 295 -44.47 -50.17 20.59
N ASP A 296 -45.79 -50.11 20.39
CA ASP A 296 -46.48 -51.15 19.62
C ASP A 296 -46.23 -51.03 18.11
N LYS A 297 -46.59 -52.08 17.36
CA LYS A 297 -46.32 -52.18 15.91
C LYS A 297 -46.93 -51.02 15.11
N TRP A 298 -48.11 -50.55 15.51
CA TRP A 298 -48.79 -49.45 14.83
C TRP A 298 -48.16 -48.09 15.19
N GLU A 299 -47.82 -47.89 16.46
CA GLU A 299 -47.12 -46.69 16.93
C GLU A 299 -45.71 -46.55 16.30
N PHE A 300 -44.98 -47.67 16.18
CA PHE A 300 -43.70 -47.72 15.49
C PHE A 300 -43.85 -47.36 14.01
N ALA A 301 -44.85 -47.92 13.33
CA ALA A 301 -45.11 -47.61 11.93
C ALA A 301 -45.46 -46.13 11.72
N GLN A 302 -46.35 -45.57 12.55
CA GLN A 302 -46.66 -44.13 12.49
C GLN A 302 -45.43 -43.26 12.71
N LEU A 303 -44.60 -43.59 13.71
CA LEU A 303 -43.38 -42.85 14.00
C LEU A 303 -42.41 -42.83 12.80
N VAL A 304 -42.26 -43.96 12.10
CA VAL A 304 -41.39 -44.07 10.92
C VAL A 304 -41.98 -43.31 9.73
N ARG A 305 -43.30 -43.40 9.51
CA ARG A 305 -43.98 -42.70 8.40
C ARG A 305 -44.01 -41.18 8.56
N GLU A 306 -44.23 -40.71 9.79
CA GLU A 306 -44.36 -39.27 10.09
C GLU A 306 -43.02 -38.61 10.43
N GLY A 307 -42.03 -39.41 10.87
CA GLY A 307 -40.76 -38.90 11.37
C GLY A 307 -40.92 -38.15 12.70
N LYS A 308 -39.84 -38.07 13.49
CA LYS A 308 -39.84 -37.32 14.75
C LYS A 308 -38.48 -36.76 15.07
N GLY A 309 -38.41 -35.46 15.35
CA GLY A 309 -37.16 -34.78 15.64
C GLY A 309 -36.22 -34.75 14.43
N ALA A 310 -35.04 -35.36 14.56
CA ALA A 310 -34.05 -35.45 13.48
C ALA A 310 -34.24 -36.67 12.56
N MET A 311 -35.21 -37.55 12.87
CA MET A 311 -35.57 -38.70 12.04
C MET A 311 -36.51 -38.24 10.90
N PRO A 312 -36.11 -38.36 9.62
CA PRO A 312 -36.95 -37.97 8.50
C PRO A 312 -38.15 -38.92 8.35
N PRO A 313 -39.31 -38.43 7.85
CA PRO A 313 -40.43 -39.30 7.48
C PRO A 313 -40.03 -40.22 6.32
N THR A 314 -40.28 -41.52 6.48
CA THR A 314 -39.98 -42.54 5.45
C THR A 314 -41.27 -42.95 4.75
N PRO A 315 -41.53 -42.49 3.52
CA PRO A 315 -42.75 -42.83 2.78
C PRO A 315 -42.78 -44.32 2.37
N GLU A 316 -43.98 -44.82 2.06
CA GLU A 316 -44.20 -46.23 1.66
C GLU A 316 -43.42 -46.62 0.38
N SER A 317 -43.04 -45.64 -0.45
CA SER A 317 -42.19 -45.86 -1.62
C SER A 317 -40.75 -46.27 -1.28
N ASP A 318 -40.27 -45.91 -0.09
CA ASP A 318 -38.87 -46.04 0.32
C ASP A 318 -38.67 -47.20 1.31
N LEU A 319 -39.72 -47.59 2.03
CA LEU A 319 -39.77 -48.78 2.89
C LEU A 319 -41.21 -49.31 2.87
N SER A 320 -41.44 -50.54 2.39
CA SER A 320 -42.80 -51.09 2.30
C SER A 320 -43.36 -51.40 3.69
N ASP A 321 -44.69 -51.52 3.80
CA ASP A 321 -45.31 -51.93 5.07
C ASP A 321 -44.85 -53.34 5.48
N GLU A 322 -44.68 -54.27 4.53
CA GLU A 322 -44.18 -55.65 4.78
C GLU A 322 -42.74 -55.66 5.31
N ASP A 323 -41.84 -54.84 4.75
CA ASP A 323 -40.46 -54.73 5.24
C ASP A 323 -40.39 -54.07 6.63
N MET A 324 -41.32 -53.15 6.91
CA MET A 324 -41.42 -52.50 8.23
C MET A 324 -41.87 -53.47 9.32
N GLU A 325 -42.76 -54.42 8.99
CA GLU A 325 -43.16 -55.49 9.91
C GLU A 325 -41.99 -56.42 10.25
N LEU A 326 -41.20 -56.80 9.25
CA LEU A 326 -40.01 -57.64 9.43
C LEU A 326 -38.97 -56.95 10.33
N ILE A 327 -38.74 -55.65 10.14
CA ILE A 327 -37.83 -54.85 10.97
C ILE A 327 -38.32 -54.81 12.43
N PHE A 328 -39.62 -54.64 12.67
CA PHE A 328 -40.18 -54.62 14.02
C PHE A 328 -40.00 -55.97 14.73
N GLU A 329 -40.19 -57.08 14.02
CA GLU A 329 -40.01 -58.43 14.55
C GLU A 329 -38.52 -58.75 14.82
N GLU A 330 -37.61 -58.36 13.92
CA GLU A 330 -36.16 -58.52 14.10
C GLU A 330 -35.65 -57.76 15.35
N LEU A 331 -36.08 -56.51 15.52
CA LEU A 331 -35.69 -55.67 16.66
C LEU A 331 -36.34 -56.13 17.98
N GLY A 332 -37.54 -56.73 17.91
CA GLY A 332 -38.27 -57.26 19.07
C GLY A 332 -37.72 -58.58 19.61
N ALA A 333 -36.99 -59.34 18.78
CA ALA A 333 -36.41 -60.65 19.14
C ALA A 333 -35.04 -60.57 19.86
N ALA A 334 -34.46 -59.38 20.02
CA ALA A 334 -33.21 -59.21 20.74
C ALA A 334 -33.39 -59.36 22.26
N ASP A 335 -33.00 -60.51 22.83
CA ASP A 335 -33.09 -60.82 24.26
C ASP A 335 -32.44 -59.74 25.15
N ILE A 336 -33.15 -59.34 26.21
CA ILE A 336 -32.69 -58.37 27.23
C ILE A 336 -32.49 -59.08 28.55
N GLU A 337 -31.22 -59.23 28.95
CA GLU A 337 -30.88 -59.35 30.37
C GLU A 337 -31.11 -57.98 31.05
N ILE A 338 -32.02 -57.94 32.02
CA ILE A 338 -32.18 -56.80 32.93
C ILE A 338 -30.94 -56.74 33.82
N ALA A 339 -29.91 -56.03 33.38
CA ALA A 339 -28.69 -55.79 34.15
C ALA A 339 -28.69 -54.40 34.79
N LYS A 340 -28.01 -54.32 35.94
CA LYS A 340 -27.83 -53.15 36.82
C LYS A 340 -27.44 -51.87 36.08
N ALA A 341 -27.64 -50.73 36.75
CA ALA A 341 -27.20 -49.40 36.30
C ALA A 341 -25.84 -49.49 35.57
N PRO A 342 -25.76 -49.04 34.31
CA PRO A 342 -24.57 -49.24 33.49
C PRO A 342 -23.35 -48.61 34.15
N PRO A 343 -22.15 -49.18 33.96
CA PRO A 343 -20.93 -48.59 34.47
C PRO A 343 -20.72 -47.17 33.88
N PRO A 344 -19.99 -46.27 34.58
CA PRO A 344 -19.90 -44.85 34.22
C PRO A 344 -19.41 -44.56 32.79
N ASP A 345 -18.60 -45.44 32.24
CA ASP A 345 -18.12 -45.41 30.86
C ASP A 345 -19.23 -45.69 29.85
N GLU A 346 -20.11 -46.67 30.14
CA GLU A 346 -21.32 -46.93 29.35
C GLU A 346 -22.35 -45.80 29.50
N LEU A 347 -22.53 -45.21 30.69
CA LEU A 347 -23.38 -44.01 30.89
C LEU A 347 -22.88 -42.81 30.06
N TYR A 348 -21.57 -42.60 30.04
CA TYR A 348 -20.94 -41.57 29.23
C TYR A 348 -21.07 -41.86 27.72
N ALA A 349 -20.99 -43.14 27.34
CA ALA A 349 -21.11 -43.60 25.97
C ALA A 349 -22.54 -43.53 25.41
N THR A 350 -23.52 -43.96 26.21
CA THR A 350 -24.93 -44.05 25.83
C THR A 350 -25.67 -42.71 25.93
N SER A 351 -25.09 -41.72 26.62
CA SER A 351 -25.62 -40.35 26.68
C SER A 351 -25.09 -39.48 25.53
N SER A 352 -25.74 -38.33 25.31
CA SER A 352 -25.36 -37.34 24.27
C SER A 352 -23.95 -36.75 24.47
N CYS A 353 -23.27 -37.11 25.56
CA CYS A 353 -21.92 -36.68 25.88
C CYS A 353 -20.90 -37.20 24.85
N MET A 354 -20.98 -38.47 24.45
CA MET A 354 -20.01 -39.06 23.54
C MET A 354 -20.03 -38.38 22.16
N GLY A 355 -21.22 -38.03 21.64
CA GLY A 355 -21.34 -37.38 20.34
C GLY A 355 -20.61 -36.04 20.25
N CYS A 356 -20.52 -35.31 21.36
CA CYS A 356 -19.74 -34.07 21.42
C CYS A 356 -18.30 -34.30 21.87
N HIS A 357 -18.03 -35.16 22.84
CA HIS A 357 -16.74 -35.22 23.53
C HIS A 357 -15.87 -36.43 23.15
N GLY A 358 -16.38 -37.33 22.31
CA GLY A 358 -15.72 -38.57 21.91
C GLY A 358 -15.60 -39.59 23.04
N LEU A 359 -15.33 -40.87 22.69
CA LEU A 359 -15.17 -41.98 23.64
C LEU A 359 -14.14 -41.70 24.75
N SER A 360 -13.05 -41.04 24.39
CA SER A 360 -11.96 -40.71 25.30
C SER A 360 -12.21 -39.44 26.12
N ALA A 361 -13.32 -38.73 25.94
CA ALA A 361 -13.55 -37.41 26.53
C ALA A 361 -12.53 -36.33 26.10
N MET A 362 -11.78 -36.58 25.03
CA MET A 362 -10.75 -35.67 24.48
C MET A 362 -11.30 -34.66 23.46
N GLY A 363 -12.62 -34.60 23.31
CA GLY A 363 -13.33 -33.62 22.50
C GLY A 363 -13.49 -34.07 21.05
N GLY A 364 -14.71 -34.37 20.61
CA GLY A 364 -15.06 -34.53 19.20
C GLY A 364 -15.42 -33.17 18.59
N LEU A 365 -16.71 -32.82 18.65
CA LEU A 365 -17.23 -31.48 18.32
C LEU A 365 -17.19 -30.50 19.52
N GLY A 366 -17.18 -31.01 20.74
CA GLY A 366 -17.06 -30.29 22.00
C GLY A 366 -15.62 -30.24 22.53
N PRO A 367 -15.31 -29.37 23.51
CA PRO A 367 -14.00 -29.31 24.13
C PRO A 367 -13.65 -30.64 24.83
N PRO A 368 -12.36 -30.96 25.03
CA PRO A 368 -11.98 -32.05 25.91
C PRO A 368 -12.52 -31.77 27.32
N ILE A 369 -13.13 -32.78 27.93
CA ILE A 369 -13.61 -32.73 29.31
C ILE A 369 -12.86 -33.71 30.21
N ALA A 370 -12.06 -34.62 29.65
CA ALA A 370 -11.15 -35.45 30.43
C ALA A 370 -10.32 -34.59 31.42
N GLN A 371 -10.08 -35.11 32.61
CA GLN A 371 -9.45 -34.35 33.71
C GLN A 371 -10.08 -32.96 33.93
N THR A 372 -11.41 -32.88 33.85
CA THR A 372 -12.14 -31.61 33.97
C THR A 372 -11.68 -30.82 35.20
N LYS A 373 -11.44 -29.52 34.99
CA LYS A 373 -11.08 -28.56 36.05
C LYS A 373 -12.30 -27.90 36.68
N LEU A 374 -13.50 -28.21 36.19
CA LEU A 374 -14.75 -27.70 36.72
C LEU A 374 -15.01 -28.31 38.10
N THR A 375 -15.65 -27.54 38.97
CA THR A 375 -16.26 -28.10 40.18
C THR A 375 -17.49 -28.94 39.80
N GLU A 376 -17.92 -29.80 40.72
CA GLU A 376 -19.07 -30.69 40.48
C GLU A 376 -20.36 -29.86 40.23
N GLU A 377 -20.61 -28.83 41.05
CA GLU A 377 -21.70 -27.88 40.82
C GLU A 377 -21.62 -27.17 39.46
N GLU A 378 -20.44 -26.72 39.02
CA GLU A 378 -20.29 -26.05 37.73
C GLU A 378 -20.54 -27.01 36.56
N PHE A 379 -20.03 -28.23 36.65
CA PHE A 379 -20.28 -29.28 35.66
C PHE A 379 -21.79 -29.59 35.58
N HIS A 380 -22.42 -29.75 36.73
CA HIS A 380 -23.85 -30.01 36.83
C HIS A 380 -24.70 -28.88 36.24
N GLN A 381 -24.39 -27.62 36.57
CA GLN A 381 -25.08 -26.46 36.00
C GLN A 381 -24.93 -26.38 34.48
N ILE A 382 -23.76 -26.70 33.95
CA ILE A 382 -23.50 -26.70 32.50
C ILE A 382 -24.31 -27.79 31.81
N VAL A 383 -24.39 -28.99 32.38
CA VAL A 383 -25.20 -30.09 31.83
C VAL A 383 -26.69 -29.72 31.83
N ARG A 384 -27.19 -29.14 32.92
CA ARG A 384 -28.62 -28.80 33.08
C ARG A 384 -29.07 -27.56 32.31
N LYS A 385 -28.19 -26.57 32.12
CA LYS A 385 -28.53 -25.31 31.42
C LYS A 385 -28.00 -25.24 29.99
N GLY A 386 -27.11 -26.15 29.61
CA GLY A 386 -26.34 -26.07 28.38
C GLY A 386 -25.29 -24.95 28.42
N LYS A 387 -24.30 -25.03 27.52
CA LYS A 387 -23.28 -23.98 27.36
C LYS A 387 -22.67 -24.01 25.96
N GLY A 388 -22.72 -22.88 25.25
CA GLY A 388 -22.20 -22.79 23.89
C GLY A 388 -23.03 -23.63 22.92
N MET A 389 -22.40 -24.64 22.28
CA MET A 389 -23.07 -25.59 21.38
C MET A 389 -23.64 -26.82 22.09
N MET A 390 -23.37 -26.98 23.40
CA MET A 390 -23.90 -28.09 24.20
C MET A 390 -25.35 -27.79 24.62
N PRO A 391 -26.34 -28.61 24.24
CA PRO A 391 -27.73 -28.46 24.67
C PRO A 391 -27.91 -28.79 26.16
N ALA A 392 -29.02 -28.35 26.74
CA ALA A 392 -29.39 -28.70 28.11
C ALA A 392 -29.93 -30.13 28.19
N THR A 393 -29.38 -30.96 29.07
CA THR A 393 -29.84 -32.33 29.33
C THR A 393 -30.85 -32.33 30.48
N LYS A 394 -32.06 -32.83 30.22
CA LYS A 394 -33.15 -32.85 31.21
C LYS A 394 -32.92 -33.95 32.25
N GLU A 395 -33.51 -33.78 33.43
CA GLU A 395 -33.47 -34.79 34.50
C GLU A 395 -34.12 -36.12 34.08
N SER A 396 -35.10 -36.07 33.17
CA SER A 396 -35.73 -37.25 32.57
C SER A 396 -34.82 -38.05 31.63
N GLU A 397 -33.74 -37.44 31.14
CA GLU A 397 -32.78 -38.07 30.20
C GLU A 397 -31.54 -38.59 30.94
N LEU A 398 -31.11 -37.89 32.00
CA LEU A 398 -30.00 -38.28 32.86
C LEU A 398 -30.27 -37.74 34.26
N SER A 399 -30.34 -38.56 35.32
CA SER A 399 -30.60 -38.12 36.70
C SER A 399 -29.42 -37.33 37.28
N ASP A 400 -29.65 -36.55 38.35
CA ASP A 400 -28.57 -35.79 39.00
C ASP A 400 -27.47 -36.73 39.58
N GLU A 401 -27.82 -37.94 40.06
CA GLU A 401 -26.82 -38.93 40.47
C GLU A 401 -26.00 -39.47 39.29
N GLN A 402 -26.62 -39.67 38.13
CA GLN A 402 -25.94 -40.12 36.92
C GLN A 402 -25.00 -39.03 36.36
N VAL A 403 -25.39 -37.76 36.45
CA VAL A 403 -24.50 -36.63 36.09
C VAL A 403 -23.27 -36.60 37.00
N ALA A 404 -23.44 -36.83 38.30
CA ALA A 404 -22.33 -36.92 39.25
C ALA A 404 -21.38 -38.09 38.93
N GLN A 405 -21.92 -39.25 38.54
CA GLN A 405 -21.11 -40.41 38.11
C GLN A 405 -20.30 -40.11 36.85
N VAL A 406 -20.91 -39.47 35.84
CA VAL A 406 -20.22 -39.04 34.62
C VAL A 406 -19.11 -38.02 34.94
N TYR A 407 -19.35 -37.09 35.87
CA TYR A 407 -18.33 -36.14 36.31
C TYR A 407 -17.12 -36.85 36.94
N GLN A 408 -17.33 -37.83 37.82
CA GLN A 408 -16.24 -38.58 38.45
C GLN A 408 -15.42 -39.37 37.42
N GLU A 409 -16.07 -40.00 36.45
CA GLU A 409 -15.42 -40.75 35.36
C GLU A 409 -14.55 -39.83 34.50
N VAL A 410 -15.15 -38.74 34.00
CA VAL A 410 -14.48 -37.79 33.12
C VAL A 410 -13.32 -37.08 33.84
N LYS A 411 -13.43 -36.85 35.15
CA LYS A 411 -12.34 -36.30 35.98
C LYS A 411 -11.14 -37.24 36.09
N GLN A 412 -11.35 -38.56 36.02
CA GLN A 412 -10.31 -39.57 36.14
C GLN A 412 -9.73 -40.03 34.79
N LYS A 413 -10.43 -39.79 33.67
CA LYS A 413 -9.93 -40.14 32.33
C LYS A 413 -8.60 -39.43 31.98
N PRO A 414 -7.59 -40.15 31.44
CA PRO A 414 -6.24 -39.62 31.24
C PRO A 414 -6.14 -38.66 30.06
N TRP A 415 -5.70 -37.42 30.26
CA TRP A 415 -5.55 -36.40 29.21
C TRP A 415 -4.46 -36.74 28.18
N ASP A 416 -4.83 -36.89 26.90
CA ASP A 416 -3.90 -37.07 25.78
C ASP A 416 -4.06 -35.95 24.75
N GLU A 417 -3.03 -35.10 24.62
CA GLU A 417 -3.02 -33.98 23.69
C GLU A 417 -3.06 -34.40 22.22
N ASN A 418 -2.64 -35.62 21.87
CA ASN A 418 -2.60 -36.08 20.48
C ASN A 418 -4.00 -36.45 19.94
N LEU A 419 -4.93 -36.77 20.83
CA LEU A 419 -6.30 -37.16 20.50
C LEU A 419 -7.26 -35.97 20.38
N ILE A 420 -6.80 -34.76 20.71
CA ILE A 420 -7.57 -33.53 20.60
C ILE A 420 -7.64 -33.09 19.13
N PRO A 421 -8.84 -32.85 18.55
CA PRO A 421 -9.00 -32.42 17.18
C PRO A 421 -8.24 -31.12 16.90
N LEU A 422 -7.65 -31.04 15.70
CA LEU A 422 -6.96 -29.84 15.24
C LEU A 422 -7.86 -28.60 15.32
N ALA A 423 -9.16 -28.74 15.05
CA ALA A 423 -10.14 -27.67 15.16
C ALA A 423 -10.22 -27.07 16.58
N PHE A 424 -10.15 -27.90 17.62
CA PHE A 424 -10.14 -27.42 19.01
C PHE A 424 -8.80 -26.78 19.38
N LYS A 425 -7.67 -27.35 18.97
CA LYS A 425 -6.34 -26.75 19.16
C LYS A 425 -6.25 -25.37 18.49
N VAL A 426 -6.75 -25.26 17.27
CA VAL A 426 -6.85 -23.99 16.54
C VAL A 426 -7.83 -23.05 17.24
N GLY A 427 -8.96 -23.52 17.76
CA GLY A 427 -9.90 -22.72 18.55
C GLY A 427 -9.30 -22.15 19.85
N GLN A 428 -8.53 -22.95 20.60
CA GLN A 428 -7.77 -22.49 21.77
C GLN A 428 -6.70 -21.45 21.38
N PHE A 429 -5.96 -21.71 20.30
CA PHE A 429 -5.01 -20.74 19.77
C PHE A 429 -5.70 -19.44 19.36
N LEU A 430 -6.88 -19.52 18.76
CA LEU A 430 -7.73 -18.39 18.39
C LEU A 430 -8.63 -17.88 19.54
N SER A 431 -8.26 -18.16 20.79
CA SER A 431 -8.95 -17.56 21.94
C SER A 431 -8.99 -16.04 21.82
N THR A 432 -10.03 -15.41 22.39
CA THR A 432 -10.25 -13.96 22.34
C THR A 432 -9.00 -13.17 22.75
N LYS A 433 -8.26 -13.68 23.75
CA LYS A 433 -7.00 -13.10 24.22
C LYS A 433 -5.92 -13.12 23.14
N ASN A 434 -5.69 -14.26 22.50
CA ASN A 434 -4.65 -14.40 21.47
C ASN A 434 -5.01 -13.62 20.20
N VAL A 435 -6.27 -13.64 19.79
CA VAL A 435 -6.75 -12.82 18.67
C VAL A 435 -6.52 -11.33 18.97
N ALA A 436 -6.87 -10.86 20.17
CA ALA A 436 -6.62 -9.47 20.57
C ALA A 436 -5.12 -9.12 20.53
N ILE A 437 -4.24 -10.02 20.98
CA ILE A 437 -2.78 -9.84 20.91
C ILE A 437 -2.30 -9.71 19.47
N VAL A 438 -2.76 -10.59 18.55
CA VAL A 438 -2.39 -10.53 17.13
C VAL A 438 -2.85 -9.21 16.50
N PHE A 439 -4.10 -8.80 16.77
CA PHE A 439 -4.63 -7.52 16.29
C PHE A 439 -3.86 -6.32 16.83
N LEU A 440 -3.44 -6.36 18.10
CA LEU A 440 -2.59 -5.32 18.70
C LEU A 440 -1.25 -5.22 17.97
N PHE A 441 -0.57 -6.34 17.72
CA PHE A 441 0.69 -6.36 16.99
C PHE A 441 0.56 -5.83 15.55
N VAL A 442 -0.46 -6.26 14.81
CA VAL A 442 -0.71 -5.80 13.43
C VAL A 442 -1.05 -4.32 13.40
N THR A 443 -1.86 -3.84 14.34
CA THR A 443 -2.21 -2.42 14.45
C THR A 443 -0.99 -1.57 14.80
N LEU A 444 -0.16 -2.02 15.74
CA LEU A 444 1.08 -1.35 16.11
C LEU A 444 2.06 -1.30 14.93
N PHE A 445 2.21 -2.41 14.20
CA PHE A 445 3.00 -2.47 12.98
C PHE A 445 2.51 -1.44 11.95
N ALA A 446 1.20 -1.42 11.68
CA ALA A 446 0.61 -0.47 10.75
C ALA A 446 0.87 0.99 11.18
N PHE A 447 0.71 1.28 12.47
CA PHE A 447 0.96 2.60 13.04
C PHE A 447 2.43 3.04 12.91
N VAL A 448 3.39 2.17 13.25
CA VAL A 448 4.82 2.48 13.17
C VAL A 448 5.27 2.75 11.73
N PHE A 449 4.89 1.88 10.79
CA PHE A 449 5.25 2.06 9.39
C PHE A 449 4.54 3.24 8.76
N GLY A 450 3.24 3.41 9.04
CA GLY A 450 2.47 4.58 8.59
C GLY A 450 3.08 5.89 9.09
N THR A 451 3.44 5.95 10.38
CA THR A 451 4.10 7.13 10.97
C THR A 451 5.47 7.39 10.34
N LYS A 452 6.29 6.36 10.09
CA LYS A 452 7.58 6.52 9.40
C LYS A 452 7.42 7.13 8.01
N VAL A 453 6.45 6.63 7.23
CA VAL A 453 6.14 7.17 5.90
C VAL A 453 5.66 8.62 6.02
N TRP A 454 4.74 8.90 6.93
CA TRP A 454 4.22 10.25 7.17
C TRP A 454 5.33 11.24 7.57
N LEU A 455 6.22 10.85 8.49
CA LEU A 455 7.38 11.65 8.90
C LEU A 455 8.39 11.87 7.77
N TYR A 456 8.60 10.87 6.89
CA TYR A 456 9.44 11.03 5.71
C TYR A 456 8.90 12.15 4.80
N TRP A 457 7.59 12.16 4.53
CA TRP A 457 6.95 13.21 3.73
C TRP A 457 6.99 14.58 4.40
N ILE A 458 6.78 14.64 5.72
CA ILE A 458 6.95 15.89 6.48
C ILE A 458 8.41 16.37 6.41
N ARG A 459 9.41 15.50 6.41
CA ARG A 459 10.80 15.95 6.28
C ARG A 459 11.08 16.56 4.90
N LEU A 460 10.44 16.05 3.84
CA LEU A 460 10.56 16.59 2.49
C LEU A 460 10.00 18.02 2.36
N SER A 461 9.03 18.41 3.19
CA SER A 461 8.54 19.80 3.25
C SER A 461 9.43 20.74 4.08
N ALA A 462 10.62 20.28 4.47
CA ALA A 462 11.66 21.05 5.14
C ALA A 462 11.17 21.91 6.35
N PRO A 463 10.46 21.32 7.32
CA PRO A 463 9.79 22.04 8.40
C PRO A 463 10.75 22.84 9.29
N LYS A 464 12.03 22.43 9.37
CA LYS A 464 13.07 23.20 10.08
C LYS A 464 13.27 24.60 9.49
N GLN A 465 13.18 24.73 8.16
CA GLN A 465 13.31 26.01 7.46
C GLN A 465 12.05 26.85 7.64
N LEU A 466 10.88 26.20 7.66
CA LEU A 466 9.59 26.85 7.90
C LEU A 466 9.42 27.34 9.35
N TRP A 467 10.07 26.69 10.32
CA TRP A 467 9.89 26.97 11.75
C TRP A 467 10.28 28.40 12.16
N SER A 468 11.34 28.95 11.56
CA SER A 468 11.74 30.35 11.80
C SER A 468 10.66 31.32 11.32
N ALA A 469 10.05 31.05 10.17
CA ALA A 469 8.95 31.84 9.62
C ALA A 469 7.66 31.69 10.45
N VAL A 470 7.34 30.48 10.91
CA VAL A 470 6.20 30.21 11.81
C VAL A 470 6.31 31.00 13.10
N LYS A 471 7.52 31.10 13.70
CA LYS A 471 7.74 31.93 14.89
C LYS A 471 7.46 33.41 14.62
N LYS A 472 7.89 33.93 13.47
CA LYS A 472 7.64 35.32 13.05
C LYS A 472 6.16 35.59 12.75
N PHE A 473 5.47 34.63 12.13
CA PHE A 473 4.05 34.71 11.80
C PHE A 473 3.12 34.55 13.02
N GLY A 474 3.61 33.89 14.06
CA GLY A 474 2.89 33.60 15.29
C GLY A 474 2.44 32.14 15.38
N VAL A 475 2.93 31.42 16.40
CA VAL A 475 2.73 29.97 16.54
C VAL A 475 1.26 29.59 16.70
N LEU A 476 0.49 30.32 17.50
CA LEU A 476 -0.95 30.05 17.66
C LEU A 476 -1.73 30.25 16.36
N ARG A 477 -1.42 31.32 15.62
CA ARG A 477 -2.07 31.62 14.33
C ARG A 477 -1.73 30.54 13.30
N ALA A 478 -0.46 30.16 13.21
CA ALA A 478 -0.01 29.06 12.36
C ALA A 478 -0.68 27.74 12.70
N PHE A 479 -0.77 27.41 13.99
CA PHE A 479 -1.44 26.20 14.46
C PHE A 479 -2.93 26.21 14.10
N GLY A 480 -3.63 27.34 14.30
CA GLY A 480 -5.02 27.50 13.93
C GLY A 480 -5.26 27.26 12.44
N ILE A 481 -4.44 27.87 11.56
CA ILE A 481 -4.54 27.69 10.10
C ILE A 481 -4.22 26.25 9.69
N ALA A 482 -3.15 25.67 10.21
CA ALA A 482 -2.76 24.29 9.90
C ALA A 482 -3.84 23.30 10.35
N THR A 483 -4.41 23.49 11.53
CA THR A 483 -5.46 22.61 12.08
C THR A 483 -6.76 22.78 11.29
N TRP A 484 -7.18 24.01 11.02
CA TRP A 484 -8.36 24.29 10.20
C TRP A 484 -8.21 23.69 8.81
N SER A 485 -7.06 23.88 8.16
CA SER A 485 -6.83 23.35 6.82
C SER A 485 -6.73 21.82 6.83
N LEU A 486 -6.09 21.22 7.83
CA LEU A 486 -6.01 19.76 7.97
C LEU A 486 -7.39 19.13 8.13
N ILE A 487 -8.26 19.74 8.96
CA ILE A 487 -9.61 19.23 9.21
C ILE A 487 -10.55 19.56 8.05
N VAL A 488 -10.66 20.83 7.66
CA VAL A 488 -11.68 21.33 6.72
C VAL A 488 -11.28 21.16 5.27
N ASP A 489 -10.09 21.62 4.89
CA ASP A 489 -9.63 21.49 3.50
C ASP A 489 -9.12 20.09 3.17
N GLY A 490 -8.55 19.43 4.18
CA GLY A 490 -7.94 18.11 4.11
C GLY A 490 -8.93 16.99 4.35
N PHE A 491 -9.29 16.72 5.62
CA PHE A 491 -10.07 15.54 6.01
C PHE A 491 -11.54 15.61 5.54
N LEU A 492 -12.18 16.78 5.63
CA LEU A 492 -13.51 17.03 5.07
C LEU A 492 -13.47 17.31 3.57
N VAL A 493 -12.27 17.48 3.00
CA VAL A 493 -12.01 17.61 1.57
C VAL A 493 -12.87 18.71 0.90
N ALA A 494 -13.17 19.80 1.62
CA ALA A 494 -14.14 20.82 1.18
C ALA A 494 -13.77 21.49 -0.16
N SER A 495 -12.48 21.50 -0.51
CA SER A 495 -11.98 21.99 -1.78
C SER A 495 -12.37 21.10 -2.98
N LEU A 496 -12.44 19.78 -2.80
CA LEU A 496 -12.85 18.84 -3.86
C LEU A 496 -14.37 18.83 -4.08
N TRP A 497 -15.16 19.06 -3.03
CA TRP A 497 -16.62 19.23 -3.14
C TRP A 497 -17.00 20.28 -4.18
N ARG A 498 -16.27 21.41 -4.19
CA ARG A 498 -16.47 22.50 -5.16
C ARG A 498 -16.09 22.15 -6.59
N ARG A 499 -15.21 21.16 -6.79
CA ARG A 499 -14.64 20.81 -8.11
C ARG A 499 -15.35 19.64 -8.77
N ASN A 500 -15.75 18.63 -7.99
CA ASN A 500 -16.48 17.45 -8.48
C ASN A 500 -17.31 16.81 -7.35
N LYS A 501 -18.60 17.17 -7.29
CA LYS A 501 -19.54 16.71 -6.26
C LYS A 501 -19.67 15.19 -6.22
N MET A 502 -19.73 14.53 -7.38
CA MET A 502 -19.87 13.07 -7.47
C MET A 502 -18.65 12.35 -6.90
N ARG A 503 -17.44 12.81 -7.24
CA ARG A 503 -16.20 12.22 -6.73
C ARG A 503 -16.08 12.34 -5.21
N TRP A 504 -16.53 13.46 -4.64
CA TRP A 504 -16.56 13.65 -3.19
C TRP A 504 -17.62 12.78 -2.53
N PHE A 505 -18.83 12.68 -3.10
CA PHE A 505 -19.88 11.80 -2.59
C PHE A 505 -19.37 10.35 -2.47
N LEU A 506 -18.68 9.84 -3.50
CA LEU A 506 -18.06 8.51 -3.48
C LEU A 506 -16.95 8.37 -2.42
N HIS A 507 -16.11 9.38 -2.22
CA HIS A 507 -15.11 9.36 -1.14
C HIS A 507 -15.78 9.39 0.23
N GLY A 508 -16.83 10.19 0.40
CA GLY A 508 -17.60 10.28 1.63
C GLY A 508 -18.22 8.94 2.01
N LEU A 509 -18.79 8.21 1.03
CA LEU A 509 -19.33 6.87 1.27
C LEU A 509 -18.31 5.90 1.86
N ILE A 510 -17.08 5.88 1.32
CA ILE A 510 -16.02 5.00 1.83
C ILE A 510 -15.52 5.49 3.19
N LEU A 511 -15.13 6.76 3.31
CA LEU A 511 -14.52 7.31 4.52
C LEU A 511 -15.48 7.28 5.71
N TYR A 512 -16.70 7.80 5.55
CA TYR A 512 -17.68 7.84 6.63
C TYR A 512 -18.29 6.47 6.89
N GLY A 513 -18.37 5.59 5.88
CA GLY A 513 -18.69 4.18 6.08
C GLY A 513 -17.69 3.49 7.00
N PHE A 514 -16.39 3.71 6.80
CA PHE A 514 -15.37 3.18 7.71
C PHE A 514 -15.44 3.76 9.12
N VAL A 515 -15.57 5.09 9.25
CA VAL A 515 -15.70 5.75 10.55
C VAL A 515 -16.94 5.23 11.29
N GLY A 516 -18.05 5.05 10.59
CA GLY A 516 -19.28 4.50 11.14
C GLY A 516 -19.14 3.04 11.60
N LEU A 517 -18.41 2.20 10.86
CA LEU A 517 -18.08 0.83 11.28
C LEU A 517 -17.23 0.81 12.56
N MET A 518 -16.18 1.65 12.64
CA MET A 518 -15.36 1.75 13.84
C MET A 518 -16.16 2.25 15.05
N LEU A 519 -16.99 3.28 14.83
CA LEU A 519 -17.84 3.82 15.89
C LEU A 519 -18.87 2.79 16.37
N ALA A 520 -19.47 2.04 15.44
CA ALA A 520 -20.40 0.96 15.78
C ALA A 520 -19.76 -0.10 16.68
N ASP A 521 -18.52 -0.52 16.39
CA ASP A 521 -17.83 -1.50 17.24
C ASP A 521 -17.59 -0.97 18.66
N VAL A 522 -17.19 0.29 18.80
CA VAL A 522 -17.02 0.95 20.10
C VAL A 522 -18.36 1.03 20.85
N LEU A 523 -19.42 1.47 20.16
CA LEU A 523 -20.75 1.58 20.77
C LEU A 523 -21.31 0.22 21.17
N ILE A 524 -21.14 -0.82 20.36
CA ILE A 524 -21.58 -2.17 20.71
C ILE A 524 -20.79 -2.71 21.91
N GLN A 525 -19.48 -2.43 22.03
CA GLN A 525 -18.70 -2.82 23.20
C GLN A 525 -19.19 -2.13 24.48
N ILE A 526 -19.58 -0.86 24.40
CA ILE A 526 -20.05 -0.09 25.56
C ILE A 526 -21.48 -0.49 25.95
N PHE A 527 -22.38 -0.58 24.96
CA PHE A 527 -23.83 -0.70 25.20
C PHE A 527 -24.38 -2.13 25.06
N ASN A 528 -23.64 -3.05 24.44
CA ASN A 528 -23.99 -4.48 24.40
C ASN A 528 -22.74 -5.37 24.61
N PRO A 529 -22.11 -5.30 25.80
CA PRO A 529 -20.90 -6.05 26.10
C PRO A 529 -21.11 -7.57 26.12
N THR A 530 -22.33 -8.03 26.43
CA THR A 530 -22.70 -9.46 26.44
C THR A 530 -22.97 -10.02 25.04
N ARG A 531 -22.93 -9.17 23.99
CA ARG A 531 -23.24 -9.54 22.60
C ARG A 531 -24.59 -10.24 22.47
N ALA A 532 -25.56 -9.83 23.29
CA ALA A 532 -26.94 -10.33 23.23
C ALA A 532 -27.53 -10.10 21.83
N GLU A 533 -28.46 -10.98 21.42
CA GLU A 533 -29.14 -10.81 20.14
C GLU A 533 -29.99 -9.55 20.13
N MET A 534 -29.88 -8.79 19.05
CA MET A 534 -30.59 -7.52 18.85
C MET A 534 -31.33 -7.56 17.52
N SER A 535 -32.44 -6.84 17.45
CA SER A 535 -33.17 -6.59 16.20
C SER A 535 -32.26 -5.88 15.17
N LEU A 536 -32.51 -6.06 13.87
CA LEU A 536 -31.78 -5.33 12.83
C LEU A 536 -32.07 -3.83 12.85
N LEU A 537 -33.26 -3.46 13.34
CA LEU A 537 -33.70 -2.08 13.45
C LEU A 537 -33.20 -1.40 14.72
N ASP A 538 -32.52 -2.14 15.61
CA ASP A 538 -31.88 -1.55 16.78
C ASP A 538 -30.82 -0.54 16.31
N PRO A 539 -30.77 0.68 16.86
CA PRO A 539 -29.79 1.69 16.48
C PRO A 539 -28.33 1.19 16.50
N LEU A 540 -27.97 0.30 17.44
CA LEU A 540 -26.63 -0.29 17.55
C LEU A 540 -26.32 -1.28 16.41
N LYS A 541 -27.33 -1.87 15.77
CA LYS A 541 -27.19 -2.72 14.57
C LYS A 541 -27.37 -1.96 13.27
N LEU A 542 -28.23 -0.95 13.26
CA LEU A 542 -28.50 -0.13 12.09
C LEU A 542 -27.24 0.64 11.64
N LEU A 543 -26.50 1.21 12.60
CA LEU A 543 -25.28 1.97 12.32
C LEU A 543 -24.22 1.17 11.53
N PRO A 544 -23.76 -0.02 11.95
CA PRO A 544 -22.79 -0.79 11.18
C PRO A 544 -23.35 -1.30 9.86
N ILE A 545 -24.64 -1.63 9.77
CA ILE A 545 -25.28 -2.06 8.52
C ILE A 545 -25.24 -0.92 7.49
N LEU A 546 -25.76 0.26 7.84
CA LEU A 546 -25.78 1.43 6.96
C LEU A 546 -24.36 1.86 6.58
N SER A 547 -23.44 1.84 7.54
CA SER A 547 -22.03 2.19 7.32
C SER A 547 -21.34 1.19 6.37
N GLY A 548 -21.60 -0.11 6.55
CA GLY A 548 -21.10 -1.16 5.66
C GLY A 548 -21.67 -1.06 4.24
N VAL A 549 -22.98 -0.78 4.11
CA VAL A 549 -23.62 -0.57 2.80
C VAL A 549 -23.06 0.66 2.10
N ALA A 550 -22.86 1.76 2.84
CA ALA A 550 -22.24 2.97 2.31
C ALA A 550 -20.81 2.68 1.81
N ALA A 551 -19.98 2.03 2.62
CA ALA A 551 -18.63 1.65 2.24
C ALA A 551 -18.62 0.74 1.01
N LEU A 552 -19.50 -0.26 0.96
CA LEU A 552 -19.63 -1.20 -0.16
C LEU A 552 -20.01 -0.48 -1.45
N ALA A 553 -21.01 0.40 -1.41
CA ALA A 553 -21.43 1.21 -2.56
C ALA A 553 -20.29 2.12 -3.06
N GLY A 554 -19.56 2.74 -2.14
CA GLY A 554 -18.40 3.56 -2.47
C GLY A 554 -17.28 2.76 -3.14
N VAL A 555 -16.93 1.59 -2.58
CA VAL A 555 -15.90 0.69 -3.14
C VAL A 555 -16.30 0.19 -4.52
N PHE A 556 -17.55 -0.24 -4.68
CA PHE A 556 -18.08 -0.70 -5.96
C PHE A 556 -18.00 0.40 -7.03
N ALA A 557 -18.44 1.62 -6.70
CA ALA A 557 -18.35 2.75 -7.62
C ALA A 557 -16.90 3.09 -8.02
N VAL A 558 -15.95 3.00 -7.08
CA VAL A 558 -14.52 3.18 -7.39
C VAL A 558 -14.00 2.07 -8.30
N MET A 559 -14.42 0.82 -8.08
CA MET A 559 -14.04 -0.31 -8.92
C MET A 559 -14.60 -0.20 -10.35
N VAL A 560 -15.87 0.20 -10.50
CA VAL A 560 -16.47 0.49 -11.81
C VAL A 560 -15.70 1.59 -12.51
N ARG A 561 -15.43 2.69 -11.80
CA ARG A 561 -14.65 3.81 -12.31
C ARG A 561 -13.25 3.40 -12.77
N TYR A 562 -12.57 2.52 -12.05
CA TYR A 562 -11.25 2.01 -12.46
C TYR A 562 -11.27 1.20 -13.76
N ARG A 563 -12.44 0.69 -14.17
CA ARG A 563 -12.63 0.00 -15.45
C ARG A 563 -13.07 0.93 -16.58
N THR A 564 -13.74 2.04 -16.26
CA THR A 564 -14.30 2.96 -17.26
C THR A 564 -13.44 4.19 -17.52
N ASP A 565 -12.72 4.70 -16.52
CA ASP A 565 -11.77 5.79 -16.71
C ASP A 565 -10.51 5.21 -17.38
N GLU A 566 -9.95 5.90 -18.39
CA GLU A 566 -8.59 5.64 -18.87
C GLU A 566 -7.61 5.83 -17.70
N TYR A 567 -7.32 4.73 -17.00
CA TYR A 567 -6.47 4.75 -15.83
C TYR A 567 -5.01 4.90 -16.28
N ILE A 568 -4.47 6.11 -16.15
CA ILE A 568 -3.06 6.38 -16.40
C ILE A 568 -2.24 5.83 -15.23
N ASP A 569 -1.77 4.59 -15.34
CA ASP A 569 -0.88 3.98 -14.36
C ASP A 569 0.49 4.67 -14.39
N ASN A 570 0.82 5.31 -13.28
CA ASN A 570 2.11 5.94 -13.04
C ASN A 570 3.23 4.93 -12.68
N GLY A 571 2.97 3.63 -12.82
CA GLY A 571 3.94 2.54 -12.68
C GLY A 571 4.28 2.17 -11.24
N VAL A 572 3.60 2.74 -10.25
CA VAL A 572 3.88 2.52 -8.81
C VAL A 572 2.65 2.06 -8.02
N THR A 573 1.43 2.18 -8.59
CA THR A 573 0.22 2.17 -7.75
C THR A 573 -0.93 1.27 -8.20
N GLN A 574 -1.09 0.90 -9.48
CA GLN A 574 -2.30 0.17 -9.90
C GLN A 574 -2.49 -1.17 -9.19
N GLY A 575 -1.47 -2.04 -9.16
CA GLY A 575 -1.58 -3.35 -8.50
C GLY A 575 -1.82 -3.27 -6.99
N ARG A 576 -1.19 -2.30 -6.31
CA ARG A 576 -1.34 -2.11 -4.85
C ARG A 576 -2.72 -1.55 -4.50
N ASP A 577 -3.28 -0.72 -5.37
CA ASP A 577 -4.62 -0.16 -5.21
C ASP A 577 -5.70 -1.20 -5.46
N PHE A 578 -5.54 -2.02 -6.50
CA PHE A 578 -6.43 -3.17 -6.73
C PHE A 578 -6.37 -4.14 -5.56
N LEU A 579 -5.19 -4.46 -5.04
CA LEU A 579 -5.06 -5.31 -3.86
C LEU A 579 -5.83 -4.73 -2.67
N PHE A 580 -5.64 -3.44 -2.37
CA PHE A 580 -6.35 -2.78 -1.27
C PHE A 580 -7.88 -2.78 -1.46
N LEU A 581 -8.37 -2.42 -2.65
CA LEU A 581 -9.80 -2.38 -2.94
C LEU A 581 -10.45 -3.77 -2.88
N ASN A 582 -9.77 -4.80 -3.38
CA ASN A 582 -10.26 -6.17 -3.30
C ASN A 582 -10.24 -6.71 -1.86
N LEU A 583 -9.20 -6.42 -1.08
CA LEU A 583 -9.14 -6.78 0.33
C LEU A 583 -10.27 -6.09 1.11
N LEU A 584 -10.48 -4.80 0.87
CA LEU A 584 -11.57 -4.05 1.47
C LEU A 584 -12.95 -4.61 1.09
N LEU A 585 -13.18 -4.89 -0.20
CA LEU A 585 -14.42 -5.51 -0.66
C LEU A 585 -14.65 -6.85 0.03
N ASN A 586 -13.63 -7.71 0.09
CA ASN A 586 -13.70 -9.01 0.74
C ASN A 586 -14.02 -8.88 2.24
N THR A 587 -13.38 -7.94 2.95
CA THR A 587 -13.67 -7.65 4.35
C THR A 587 -15.14 -7.24 4.56
N LEU A 588 -15.67 -6.35 3.72
CA LEU A 588 -17.07 -5.91 3.82
C LEU A 588 -18.05 -7.06 3.55
N LEU A 589 -17.86 -7.80 2.45
CA LEU A 589 -18.73 -8.90 2.06
C LEU A 589 -18.73 -10.03 3.08
N SER A 590 -17.54 -10.43 3.56
CA SER A 590 -17.42 -11.46 4.59
C SER A 590 -18.12 -11.06 5.90
N GLY A 591 -18.06 -9.78 6.29
CA GLY A 591 -18.76 -9.27 7.47
C GLY A 591 -20.29 -9.39 7.35
N PHE A 592 -20.85 -9.00 6.20
CA PHE A 592 -22.28 -9.19 5.91
C PHE A 592 -22.65 -10.67 5.88
N LEU A 593 -21.80 -11.51 5.28
CA LEU A 593 -22.05 -12.94 5.16
C LEU A 593 -22.15 -13.62 6.52
N VAL A 594 -21.32 -13.27 7.51
CA VAL A 594 -21.45 -13.76 8.90
C VAL A 594 -22.86 -13.47 9.45
N VAL A 595 -23.37 -12.24 9.24
CA VAL A 595 -24.69 -11.83 9.74
C VAL A 595 -25.81 -12.61 9.05
N VAL A 596 -25.71 -12.80 7.73
CA VAL A 596 -26.69 -13.57 6.96
C VAL A 596 -26.73 -15.02 7.42
N MET A 597 -25.58 -15.70 7.48
CA MET A 597 -25.50 -17.11 7.90
C MET A 597 -26.08 -17.33 9.30
N LYS A 598 -25.81 -16.41 10.23
CA LYS A 598 -26.36 -16.48 11.59
C LYS A 598 -27.89 -16.40 11.58
N ARG A 599 -28.49 -15.61 10.67
CA ARG A 599 -29.95 -15.44 10.59
C ARG A 599 -30.67 -16.51 9.81
N THR A 600 -30.02 -17.10 8.80
CA THR A 600 -30.61 -18.18 8.00
C THR A 600 -30.53 -19.54 8.69
N GLY A 601 -30.04 -19.61 9.93
CA GLY A 601 -29.89 -20.86 10.68
C GLY A 601 -28.74 -21.75 10.20
N LEU A 602 -27.90 -21.26 9.28
CA LEU A 602 -26.75 -22.00 8.73
C LEU A 602 -25.55 -21.92 9.68
N THR A 603 -25.75 -22.34 10.93
CA THR A 603 -24.80 -22.18 12.04
C THR A 603 -23.44 -22.84 11.77
N GLY A 604 -23.40 -23.95 11.03
CA GLY A 604 -22.16 -24.63 10.64
C GLY A 604 -21.21 -23.78 9.79
N TRP A 605 -21.72 -22.80 9.04
CA TRP A 605 -20.91 -21.91 8.19
C TRP A 605 -20.51 -20.59 8.86
N VAL A 606 -21.16 -20.24 9.98
CA VAL A 606 -20.89 -18.97 10.70
C VAL A 606 -19.44 -18.89 11.13
N GLN A 607 -18.91 -19.95 11.75
CA GLN A 607 -17.54 -19.95 12.27
C GLN A 607 -16.48 -19.90 11.16
N PRO A 608 -16.52 -20.73 10.09
CA PRO A 608 -15.59 -20.62 8.97
C PRO A 608 -15.56 -19.22 8.33
N ILE A 609 -16.73 -18.63 8.08
CA ILE A 609 -16.83 -17.29 7.45
C ILE A 609 -16.33 -16.20 8.39
N TYR A 610 -16.60 -16.33 9.70
CA TYR A 610 -16.08 -15.40 10.69
C TYR A 610 -14.54 -15.43 10.77
N LEU A 611 -13.93 -16.61 10.70
CA LEU A 611 -12.47 -16.74 10.64
C LEU A 611 -11.89 -16.13 9.35
N TRP A 612 -12.54 -16.35 8.20
CA TRP A 612 -12.17 -15.70 6.95
C TRP A 612 -12.27 -14.17 7.03
N HIS A 613 -13.32 -13.67 7.66
CA HIS A 613 -13.51 -12.23 7.89
C HIS A 613 -12.35 -11.66 8.73
N LEU A 614 -12.02 -12.28 9.86
CA LEU A 614 -10.91 -11.85 10.72
C LEU A 614 -9.57 -11.86 9.97
N ALA A 615 -9.28 -12.92 9.20
CA ALA A 615 -8.07 -12.99 8.39
C ALA A 615 -8.01 -11.86 7.35
N SER A 616 -9.13 -11.55 6.71
CA SER A 616 -9.25 -10.46 5.73
C SER A 616 -9.01 -9.10 6.38
N VAL A 617 -9.55 -8.85 7.57
CA VAL A 617 -9.30 -7.61 8.34
C VAL A 617 -7.81 -7.48 8.70
N LEU A 618 -7.18 -8.55 9.18
CA LEU A 618 -5.75 -8.53 9.53
C LEU A 618 -4.88 -8.19 8.32
N LEU A 619 -5.16 -8.81 7.17
CA LEU A 619 -4.42 -8.57 5.94
C LEU A 619 -4.63 -7.13 5.42
N LEU A 620 -5.85 -6.62 5.51
CA LEU A 620 -6.17 -5.23 5.17
C LEU A 620 -5.36 -4.24 6.03
N LEU A 621 -5.31 -4.45 7.35
CA LEU A 621 -4.55 -3.60 8.27
C LEU A 621 -3.04 -3.69 8.04
N ALA A 622 -2.50 -4.89 7.85
CA ALA A 622 -1.08 -5.11 7.62
C ALA A 622 -0.59 -4.44 6.32
N THR A 623 -1.44 -4.39 5.29
CA THR A 623 -1.11 -3.81 3.99
C THR A 623 -1.40 -2.32 3.89
N ALA A 624 -2.26 -1.75 4.74
CA ALA A 624 -2.68 -0.34 4.71
C ALA A 624 -1.52 0.70 4.62
N PRO A 625 -0.39 0.57 5.34
CA PRO A 625 0.72 1.53 5.24
C PRO A 625 1.41 1.55 3.87
N PHE A 626 1.21 0.50 3.08
CA PHE A 626 1.86 0.25 1.81
C PHE A 626 0.91 0.46 0.63
N THR A 627 -0.33 0.86 0.86
CA THR A 627 -1.31 1.11 -0.20
C THR A 627 -1.57 2.61 -0.31
N ARG A 628 -2.42 3.00 -1.27
CA ARG A 628 -2.90 4.37 -1.31
C ARG A 628 -3.63 4.79 -0.05
N PHE A 629 -4.03 3.93 0.90
CA PHE A 629 -4.65 4.37 2.15
C PHE A 629 -3.86 5.48 2.88
N MET A 630 -2.53 5.50 2.72
CA MET A 630 -1.67 6.58 3.22
C MET A 630 -2.03 7.98 2.69
N HIS A 631 -2.74 8.10 1.57
CA HIS A 631 -3.22 9.40 1.05
C HIS A 631 -4.13 10.12 2.04
N VAL A 632 -4.88 9.37 2.86
CA VAL A 632 -5.76 9.92 3.91
C VAL A 632 -4.97 10.77 4.91
N TRP A 633 -3.69 10.46 5.12
CA TRP A 633 -2.82 11.20 6.03
C TRP A 633 -1.95 12.21 5.29
N ILE A 634 -1.37 11.80 4.15
CA ILE A 634 -0.38 12.61 3.42
C ILE A 634 -1.05 13.83 2.78
N VAL A 635 -2.19 13.65 2.10
CA VAL A 635 -2.81 14.74 1.32
C VAL A 635 -3.29 15.87 2.23
N PRO A 636 -4.05 15.63 3.32
CA PRO A 636 -4.42 16.68 4.26
C PRO A 636 -3.23 17.40 4.87
N THR A 637 -2.17 16.66 5.21
CA THR A 637 -0.94 17.25 5.76
C THR A 637 -0.27 18.18 4.75
N MET A 638 -0.16 17.76 3.48
CA MET A 638 0.43 18.61 2.43
C MET A 638 -0.43 19.84 2.16
N VAL A 639 -1.76 19.72 2.12
CA VAL A 639 -2.67 20.85 1.95
C VAL A 639 -2.51 21.85 3.10
N ALA A 640 -2.50 21.37 4.34
CA ALA A 640 -2.33 22.21 5.52
C ALA A 640 -0.99 22.96 5.51
N LEU A 641 0.09 22.29 5.13
CA LEU A 641 1.40 22.91 4.99
C LEU A 641 1.42 23.96 3.88
N THR A 642 0.84 23.68 2.71
CA THR A 642 0.75 24.65 1.60
C THR A 642 -0.04 25.88 2.01
N ARG A 643 -1.21 25.71 2.65
CA ARG A 643 -2.02 26.82 3.15
C ARG A 643 -1.30 27.64 4.21
N LEU A 644 -0.61 26.98 5.13
CA LEU A 644 0.21 27.66 6.12
C LEU A 644 1.30 28.50 5.45
N CYS A 645 2.02 27.94 4.47
CA CYS A 645 3.02 28.68 3.71
C CYS A 645 2.42 29.88 2.96
N GLU A 646 1.26 29.71 2.29
CA GLU A 646 0.55 30.80 1.60
C GLU A 646 0.22 31.95 2.54
N GLU A 647 -0.34 31.67 3.72
CA GLU A 647 -0.72 32.70 4.69
C GLU A 647 0.49 33.38 5.35
N ILE A 648 1.57 32.62 5.60
CA ILE A 648 2.83 33.22 6.05
C ILE A 648 3.34 34.22 5.02
N VAL A 649 3.34 33.86 3.72
CA VAL A 649 3.75 34.79 2.65
C VAL A 649 2.87 36.03 2.62
N LYS A 650 1.54 35.87 2.65
CA LYS A 650 0.59 37.00 2.62
C LYS A 650 0.73 37.95 3.80
N SER A 651 1.19 37.45 4.96
CA SER A 651 1.40 38.27 6.15
C SER A 651 2.58 39.25 6.05
N GLY A 652 3.35 39.18 4.97
CA GLY A 652 4.57 39.99 4.81
C GLY A 652 5.77 39.44 5.59
N VAL A 653 5.62 38.30 6.29
CA VAL A 653 6.76 37.58 6.84
C VAL A 653 7.61 37.08 5.68
N GLU A 654 8.74 37.76 5.45
CA GLU A 654 9.71 37.33 4.47
C GLU A 654 10.20 35.94 4.83
N LEU A 655 9.81 34.96 4.01
CA LEU A 655 10.37 33.62 4.01
C LEU A 655 11.84 33.61 3.54
N GLY A 656 12.40 34.78 3.20
CA GLY A 656 13.70 34.94 2.53
C GLY A 656 13.60 34.77 1.00
N PHE A 657 12.42 34.91 0.41
CA PHE A 657 12.18 34.73 -1.04
C PHE A 657 11.92 36.04 -1.81
N SER A 658 11.95 37.20 -1.14
CA SER A 658 11.35 38.46 -1.62
C SER A 658 12.15 39.27 -2.66
N ARG A 659 13.29 38.77 -3.15
CA ARG A 659 14.06 39.43 -4.23
C ARG A 659 14.47 38.53 -5.38
N GLU A 660 13.84 37.36 -5.54
CA GLU A 660 14.37 36.35 -6.45
C GLU A 660 13.27 35.57 -7.19
N PRO A 661 13.49 35.20 -8.47
CA PRO A 661 12.49 34.50 -9.26
C PRO A 661 12.25 33.08 -8.73
N SER A 662 10.99 32.78 -8.39
CA SER A 662 10.42 31.49 -7.96
C SER A 662 11.18 30.73 -6.83
N PRO A 663 10.57 30.52 -5.64
CA PRO A 663 11.18 29.92 -4.43
C PRO A 663 11.87 28.55 -4.61
N GLY A 664 11.53 27.81 -5.67
CA GLY A 664 12.08 26.48 -5.96
C GLY A 664 13.35 26.46 -6.83
N ARG A 665 13.69 27.57 -7.49
CA ARG A 665 14.79 27.61 -8.48
C ARG A 665 16.10 28.13 -7.87
N HIS A 666 16.02 28.98 -6.84
CA HIS A 666 17.19 29.56 -6.17
C HIS A 666 18.01 28.52 -5.38
N HIS A 667 17.39 27.74 -4.49
CA HIS A 667 18.11 26.74 -3.70
C HIS A 667 18.82 25.68 -4.56
N LYS A 668 18.25 25.35 -5.73
CA LYS A 668 18.89 24.47 -6.71
C LYS A 668 20.09 25.17 -7.35
N SER A 669 19.92 26.42 -7.76
CA SER A 669 20.98 27.23 -8.39
C SER A 669 22.15 27.50 -7.43
N GLN A 670 21.88 27.80 -6.16
CA GLN A 670 22.90 28.03 -5.15
C GLN A 670 23.66 26.74 -4.83
N ARG A 671 22.96 25.62 -4.66
CA ARG A 671 23.59 24.30 -4.49
C ARG A 671 24.46 23.93 -5.71
N ILE A 672 23.96 24.22 -6.91
CA ILE A 672 24.71 24.04 -8.16
C ILE A 672 25.97 24.90 -8.17
N ALA A 673 25.86 26.16 -7.75
CA ALA A 673 27.00 27.07 -7.68
C ALA A 673 28.04 26.59 -6.65
N GLU A 674 27.61 26.14 -5.47
CA GLU A 674 28.48 25.55 -4.45
C GLU A 674 29.16 24.27 -4.94
N ASP A 675 28.43 23.38 -5.61
CA ASP A 675 28.95 22.14 -6.20
C ASP A 675 29.99 22.43 -7.29
N LEU A 676 29.69 23.41 -8.15
CA LEU A 676 30.64 23.87 -9.17
C LEU A 676 31.90 24.43 -8.51
N MET A 677 31.76 25.31 -7.51
CA MET A 677 32.93 25.92 -6.86
C MET A 677 33.81 24.89 -6.19
N LYS A 678 33.24 23.89 -5.52
CA LYS A 678 34.01 22.76 -4.96
C LYS A 678 34.70 21.91 -6.02
N THR A 679 34.11 21.80 -7.21
CA THR A 679 34.70 21.05 -8.32
C THR A 679 35.85 21.82 -8.97
N LEU A 680 35.69 23.14 -9.12
CA LEU A 680 36.72 24.02 -9.70
C LEU A 680 37.86 24.32 -8.72
N ASP A 681 37.57 24.41 -7.43
CA ASP A 681 38.50 24.69 -6.34
C ASP A 681 38.13 23.85 -5.10
N PRO A 682 38.71 22.65 -4.94
CA PRO A 682 38.40 21.75 -3.82
C PRO A 682 38.72 22.34 -2.43
N ASN A 683 39.60 23.33 -2.37
CA ASN A 683 40.00 24.01 -1.13
C ASN A 683 39.16 25.28 -0.88
N PHE A 684 38.14 25.55 -1.70
CA PHE A 684 37.32 26.73 -1.60
C PHE A 684 36.60 26.81 -0.25
N ASP A 685 36.98 27.82 0.55
CA ASP A 685 36.33 28.20 1.81
C ASP A 685 35.89 29.67 1.73
N GLY A 686 34.60 29.91 1.51
CA GLY A 686 34.06 31.25 1.35
C GLY A 686 32.59 31.27 0.93
N PRO A 687 31.93 32.45 0.99
CA PRO A 687 30.56 32.59 0.53
C PRO A 687 30.51 32.43 -1.01
N VAL A 688 29.47 31.73 -1.48
CA VAL A 688 29.10 31.66 -2.90
C VAL A 688 27.79 32.42 -3.06
N ASN A 689 27.83 33.49 -3.84
CA ASN A 689 26.66 34.32 -4.12
C ASN A 689 26.30 34.23 -5.60
N LEU A 690 25.00 34.17 -5.88
CA LEU A 690 24.47 34.30 -7.23
C LEU A 690 24.09 35.76 -7.48
N ARG A 691 24.63 36.36 -8.54
CA ARG A 691 24.07 37.60 -9.07
C ARG A 691 22.98 37.27 -10.06
N TYR A 692 21.76 37.65 -9.72
CA TYR A 692 20.70 37.80 -10.70
C TYR A 692 20.79 39.21 -11.24
N TYR A 693 21.09 39.37 -12.53
CA TYR A 693 20.73 40.61 -13.19
C TYR A 693 19.22 40.56 -13.43
N PRO A 694 18.46 41.58 -12.99
CA PRO A 694 17.01 41.64 -13.15
C PRO A 694 16.59 41.64 -14.62
#